data_AF-A0AAC8XMJ8-F1
#
_entry.id   AF-A0AAC8XMJ8-F1
#
_cell.length_a   1.000
_cell.length_b   1.000
_cell.length_c   1.000
_cell.angle_alpha   90.00
_cell.angle_beta   90.00
_cell.angle_gamma   90.00
#
_symmetry.space_group_name_H-M   'P 1'
#
loop_
_entity.id
_entity.type
_entity.pdbx_description
1 polymer ?
#
loop_
_entity_poly.entity_id
_entity_poly.type
_entity_poly.pdbx_seq_one_letter_code
_entity_poly.pdbx_strand_id
1 'polypeptide(L)'
;MSPVLQDNIISRNGAGVYVYYNEDQGVGSFDITGNTILENVSYGLELSGAIQPVIQYNDIVDNGTYAIRNLTEYDIDAKFNWWGETATEEMEGSNPQDLSFIYDEFDFSSYGFVNYARNLTNGKVDPDNDGVDSNIDNCPLFQNSDQADFDNDGYGDACDEDDDNDGVSDEDDAFPLDASEYLDSDGDGLGDNYERSVGLDPFNADTNGDGVPDSREVAFQGKKVVDVLVINDIDGDELSDLAVYELDTDGTASVTILNPSQMTEISAISFPGRYSSIESKSFEDLNGNGSDELGIFGVYIDNESNAGVKSRSVIKDSLTAEALNVYNWPGNWYEPKLSVLSDINGDNYPEIGMQGVFYQGDRPQLLIKDGLSTSTLMKYSFPALMKKASYSQVGDMNGDGVPEIGMIGRLRSTDKVQVKIIDGIDPLNKLGAYNFGADWEDEQWLSLDDIDFDGQKDFALLGRRISNGKVQAFTKRGTDQSGTLGIFAWPSNFTDFEYVSLPDLTFDGVSEIAVAGLRGSTGRYQLIAKDGTDRSQILWVIGWPNNMSEVSFRFLGDIDGDMVEDFAMIGLSSDLNYEINVRNVLNQPVTSVSIGPDWAAKPSVLTGTDFTGDGNANVFVFGENKLGESKFELINF
;
A
#
# COMPACT_ATOMS: atom_id res chain seq x y z
N MET A 1 27.46 54.98 -30.21
CA MET A 1 26.59 54.22 -29.30
C MET A 1 26.51 55.03 -28.04
N SER A 2 25.29 55.30 -27.62
CA SER A 2 25.04 55.88 -26.32
C SER A 2 25.38 54.83 -25.25
N PRO A 3 26.03 55.20 -24.14
CA PRO A 3 26.26 54.27 -23.06
C PRO A 3 24.91 53.82 -22.46
N VAL A 4 24.84 52.57 -22.00
CA VAL A 4 23.62 51.96 -21.45
C VAL A 4 23.91 51.38 -20.07
N LEU A 5 22.99 51.62 -19.12
CA LEU A 5 22.90 50.91 -17.84
C LEU A 5 21.63 50.05 -17.87
N GLN A 6 21.78 48.73 -17.84
CA GLN A 6 20.64 47.82 -18.03
C GLN A 6 20.70 46.57 -17.15
N ASP A 7 19.53 46.16 -16.63
CA ASP A 7 19.26 44.92 -15.89
C ASP A 7 20.11 44.73 -14.61
N ASN A 8 20.17 45.77 -13.76
CA ASN A 8 20.92 45.75 -12.50
C ASN A 8 20.02 46.00 -11.28
N ILE A 9 20.41 45.44 -10.13
CA ILE A 9 19.86 45.78 -8.81
C ILE A 9 20.85 46.69 -8.07
N ILE A 10 20.42 47.90 -7.70
CA ILE A 10 21.24 48.95 -7.09
C ILE A 10 20.54 49.42 -5.82
N SER A 11 21.01 48.94 -4.67
CA SER A 11 20.36 49.23 -3.40
C SER A 11 21.30 49.64 -2.25
N ARG A 12 20.71 50.30 -1.24
CA ARG A 12 21.35 50.66 0.05
C ARG A 12 22.68 51.40 -0.07
N ASN A 13 22.86 52.15 -1.13
CA ASN A 13 24.07 52.93 -1.35
C ASN A 13 23.86 54.41 -0.96
N GLY A 14 24.93 55.20 -0.98
CA GLY A 14 24.88 56.60 -0.53
C GLY A 14 24.07 57.57 -1.41
N ALA A 15 24.06 57.39 -2.74
CA ALA A 15 23.57 58.42 -3.68
C ALA A 15 22.88 57.89 -4.96
N GLY A 16 22.50 56.61 -5.00
CA GLY A 16 21.92 55.95 -6.18
C GLY A 16 22.93 55.81 -7.31
N VAL A 17 22.49 56.10 -8.53
CA VAL A 17 23.32 56.18 -9.73
C VAL A 17 23.58 57.64 -10.09
N TYR A 18 24.85 58.02 -10.20
CA TYR A 18 25.27 59.33 -10.66
C TYR A 18 25.71 59.27 -12.12
N VAL A 19 25.03 60.00 -12.99
CA VAL A 19 25.34 60.09 -14.42
C VAL A 19 25.76 61.51 -14.77
N TYR A 20 26.97 61.64 -15.33
CA TYR A 20 27.57 62.91 -15.71
C TYR A 20 28.13 62.88 -17.13
N TYR A 21 27.80 63.89 -17.93
CA TYR A 21 28.36 64.08 -19.27
C TYR A 21 29.05 65.44 -19.42
N ASN A 22 30.30 65.44 -19.89
CA ASN A 22 31.13 66.64 -19.98
C ASN A 22 30.74 67.51 -21.21
N GLU A 23 30.42 68.78 -20.95
CA GLU A 23 29.96 69.79 -21.92
C GLU A 23 30.94 70.07 -23.08
N ASP A 24 32.25 69.86 -22.87
CA ASP A 24 33.28 70.08 -23.90
C ASP A 24 33.20 69.09 -25.08
N GLN A 25 32.29 68.09 -25.04
CA GLN A 25 32.13 67.04 -26.06
C GLN A 25 30.80 67.10 -26.83
N GLY A 26 29.97 68.13 -26.63
CA GLY A 26 28.62 68.24 -27.22
C GLY A 26 27.54 67.56 -26.37
N VAL A 27 26.33 67.37 -26.93
CA VAL A 27 25.21 66.70 -26.25
C VAL A 27 25.35 65.18 -26.38
N GLY A 28 25.36 64.46 -25.26
CA GLY A 28 25.34 62.99 -25.21
C GLY A 28 23.95 62.45 -24.85
N SER A 29 23.64 61.19 -25.23
CA SER A 29 22.51 60.45 -24.67
C SER A 29 23.01 59.24 -23.87
N PHE A 30 22.22 58.82 -22.88
CA PHE A 30 22.53 57.68 -22.01
C PHE A 30 21.23 56.96 -21.69
N ASP A 31 21.19 55.65 -21.95
CA ASP A 31 19.97 54.87 -21.77
C ASP A 31 20.04 54.10 -20.45
N ILE A 32 19.02 54.21 -19.62
CA ILE A 32 18.89 53.54 -18.32
C ILE A 32 17.61 52.72 -18.37
N THR A 33 17.71 51.39 -18.38
CA THR A 33 16.54 50.51 -18.60
C THR A 33 16.58 49.20 -17.85
N GLY A 34 15.45 48.70 -17.36
CA GLY A 34 15.39 47.37 -16.71
C GLY A 34 16.06 47.27 -15.35
N ASN A 35 16.41 48.38 -14.69
CA ASN A 35 17.12 48.35 -13.41
C ASN A 35 16.15 48.47 -12.22
N THR A 36 16.50 47.85 -11.09
CA THR A 36 15.84 48.02 -9.79
C THR A 36 16.74 48.86 -8.87
N ILE A 37 16.29 50.04 -8.47
CA ILE A 37 17.06 51.05 -7.75
C ILE A 37 16.30 51.44 -6.47
N LEU A 38 16.67 50.82 -5.35
CA LEU A 38 15.87 50.90 -4.12
C LEU A 38 16.67 51.23 -2.86
N GLU A 39 16.00 51.86 -1.87
CA GLU A 39 16.53 52.08 -0.51
C GLU A 39 17.87 52.86 -0.44
N ASN A 40 18.20 53.70 -1.43
CA ASN A 40 19.42 54.49 -1.38
C ASN A 40 19.26 55.70 -0.46
N VAL A 41 20.34 56.11 0.21
CA VAL A 41 20.31 57.15 1.25
C VAL A 41 19.88 58.52 0.70
N SER A 42 20.29 58.88 -0.52
CA SER A 42 19.99 60.20 -1.10
C SER A 42 19.06 60.13 -2.30
N TYR A 43 19.50 59.60 -3.44
CA TYR A 43 18.72 59.64 -4.68
C TYR A 43 18.66 58.26 -5.32
N GLY A 44 17.67 58.01 -6.19
CA GLY A 44 17.69 56.86 -7.09
C GLY A 44 18.64 57.13 -8.27
N LEU A 45 18.37 58.20 -9.01
CA LEU A 45 19.21 58.70 -10.11
C LEU A 45 19.54 60.18 -9.91
N GLU A 46 20.81 60.56 -10.09
CA GLU A 46 21.26 61.96 -10.17
C GLU A 46 21.94 62.22 -11.52
N LEU A 47 21.43 63.21 -12.27
CA LEU A 47 21.81 63.50 -13.64
C LEU A 47 22.43 64.89 -13.72
N SER A 48 23.59 65.04 -14.37
CA SER A 48 24.25 66.36 -14.51
C SER A 48 25.10 66.49 -15.79
N GLY A 49 25.35 67.74 -16.21
CA GLY A 49 26.08 68.06 -17.45
C GLY A 49 25.20 68.03 -18.71
N ALA A 50 25.82 67.98 -19.90
CA ALA A 50 25.11 68.08 -21.19
C ALA A 50 24.57 66.72 -21.71
N ILE A 51 23.61 66.15 -20.99
CA ILE A 51 23.06 64.81 -21.26
C ILE A 51 21.55 64.83 -21.52
N GLN A 52 21.09 64.04 -22.50
CA GLN A 52 19.69 63.72 -22.78
C GLN A 52 19.42 62.24 -22.47
N PRO A 53 19.18 61.87 -21.19
CA PRO A 53 18.99 60.48 -20.82
C PRO A 53 17.58 59.97 -21.19
N VAL A 54 17.52 58.69 -21.53
CA VAL A 54 16.29 57.92 -21.70
C VAL A 54 16.24 56.92 -20.55
N ILE A 55 15.31 57.12 -19.63
CA ILE A 55 15.15 56.35 -18.40
C ILE A 55 13.80 55.66 -18.51
N GLN A 56 13.77 54.37 -18.82
CA GLN A 56 12.52 53.65 -19.07
C GLN A 56 12.58 52.26 -18.50
N TYR A 57 11.47 51.68 -18.05
CA TYR A 57 11.40 50.30 -17.56
C TYR A 57 12.28 50.02 -16.34
N ASN A 58 12.52 51.02 -15.49
CA ASN A 58 13.21 50.83 -14.22
C ASN A 58 12.22 50.84 -13.07
N ASP A 59 12.58 50.13 -12.00
CA ASP A 59 11.95 50.20 -10.70
C ASP A 59 12.78 51.11 -9.79
N ILE A 60 12.25 52.25 -9.34
CA ILE A 60 13.00 53.26 -8.57
C ILE A 60 12.22 53.66 -7.31
N VAL A 61 12.51 53.00 -6.17
CA VAL A 61 11.62 52.96 -4.99
C VAL A 61 12.35 53.28 -3.69
N ASP A 62 11.66 53.92 -2.75
CA ASP A 62 12.14 54.11 -1.36
C ASP A 62 13.53 54.73 -1.22
N ASN A 63 13.92 55.59 -2.18
CA ASN A 63 15.16 56.35 -2.12
C ASN A 63 14.96 57.64 -1.31
N GLY A 64 15.96 58.03 -0.51
CA GLY A 64 15.73 58.93 0.62
C GLY A 64 15.23 60.35 0.30
N THR A 65 15.70 60.99 -0.76
CA THR A 65 15.38 62.39 -1.11
C THR A 65 14.56 62.50 -2.40
N TYR A 66 15.03 61.91 -3.51
CA TYR A 66 14.33 61.92 -4.80
C TYR A 66 14.57 60.61 -5.57
N ALA A 67 13.58 60.10 -6.29
CA ALA A 67 13.76 59.02 -7.26
C ALA A 67 14.62 59.48 -8.45
N ILE A 68 14.36 60.69 -8.97
CA ILE A 68 15.22 61.35 -9.96
C ILE A 68 15.55 62.77 -9.50
N ARG A 69 16.83 63.11 -9.58
CA ARG A 69 17.37 64.45 -9.43
C ARG A 69 17.99 64.92 -10.75
N ASN A 70 17.25 65.72 -11.52
CA ASN A 70 17.73 66.31 -12.78
C ASN A 70 18.44 67.65 -12.52
N LEU A 71 19.74 67.71 -12.79
CA LEU A 71 20.56 68.94 -12.72
C LEU A 71 21.05 69.35 -14.11
N THR A 72 20.38 68.90 -15.16
CA THR A 72 20.74 69.17 -16.56
C THR A 72 19.88 70.29 -17.15
N GLU A 73 20.36 70.93 -18.21
CA GLU A 73 19.60 71.94 -18.97
C GLU A 73 18.66 71.33 -20.04
N TYR A 74 18.60 69.99 -20.14
CA TYR A 74 17.90 69.27 -21.21
C TYR A 74 16.70 68.47 -20.71
N ASP A 75 15.73 68.27 -21.61
CA ASP A 75 14.59 67.39 -21.36
C ASP A 75 15.06 65.93 -21.22
N ILE A 76 14.47 65.22 -20.27
CA ILE A 76 14.75 63.80 -20.03
C ILE A 76 13.47 62.97 -20.32
N ASP A 77 13.58 61.84 -21.01
CA ASP A 77 12.46 60.91 -21.18
C ASP A 77 12.50 59.90 -20.04
N ALA A 78 11.57 60.02 -19.09
CA ALA A 78 11.48 59.19 -17.90
C ALA A 78 10.19 58.35 -17.86
N LYS A 79 9.64 57.98 -19.02
CA LYS A 79 8.39 57.20 -19.11
C LYS A 79 8.60 55.75 -18.71
N PHE A 80 7.50 55.07 -18.38
CA PHE A 80 7.49 53.61 -18.18
C PHE A 80 8.39 53.11 -17.04
N ASN A 81 8.70 53.95 -16.04
CA ASN A 81 9.33 53.50 -14.80
C ASN A 81 8.29 53.34 -13.69
N TRP A 82 8.57 52.45 -12.74
CA TRP A 82 7.84 52.31 -11.49
C TRP A 82 8.56 53.11 -10.38
N TRP A 83 7.79 53.76 -9.51
CA TRP A 83 8.29 54.76 -8.56
C TRP A 83 7.92 54.45 -7.09
N GLY A 84 7.29 53.31 -6.81
CA GLY A 84 7.09 52.83 -5.43
C GLY A 84 5.92 53.42 -4.65
N GLU A 85 5.26 54.47 -5.14
CA GLU A 85 4.05 55.00 -4.49
C GLU A 85 2.81 54.96 -5.42
N THR A 86 1.67 54.53 -4.87
CA THR A 86 0.35 54.80 -5.45
C THR A 86 -0.06 56.24 -5.17
N ALA A 87 0.61 57.22 -5.77
CA ALA A 87 0.13 58.60 -5.76
C ALA A 87 -1.05 58.73 -6.73
N THR A 88 -2.27 58.83 -6.20
CA THR A 88 -3.45 59.28 -6.95
C THR A 88 -3.60 60.79 -6.82
N GLU A 89 -3.22 61.55 -7.85
CA GLU A 89 -3.75 62.91 -8.06
C GLU A 89 -4.12 63.14 -9.53
N GLU A 90 -5.24 63.86 -9.73
CA GLU A 90 -5.77 64.24 -11.04
C GLU A 90 -4.93 65.36 -11.68
N MET A 91 -4.50 65.14 -12.93
CA MET A 91 -3.76 66.13 -13.73
C MET A 91 -4.73 67.08 -14.45
N GLU A 92 -4.82 68.35 -14.02
CA GLU A 92 -5.42 69.43 -14.81
C GLU A 92 -4.40 70.58 -14.97
N GLY A 93 -3.89 70.75 -16.19
CA GLY A 93 -3.08 71.92 -16.59
C GLY A 93 -1.60 71.63 -16.82
N SER A 94 -0.99 72.43 -17.71
CA SER A 94 0.31 72.20 -18.36
C SER A 94 1.54 72.43 -17.48
N ASN A 95 1.55 71.94 -16.24
CA ASN A 95 2.72 72.02 -15.37
C ASN A 95 2.79 70.82 -14.38
N PRO A 96 3.88 70.04 -14.37
CA PRO A 96 4.05 68.92 -13.45
C PRO A 96 4.72 69.37 -12.14
N GLN A 97 4.03 70.15 -11.29
CA GLN A 97 4.69 70.73 -10.10
C GLN A 97 4.45 70.02 -8.76
N ASP A 98 3.76 68.87 -8.71
CA ASP A 98 3.41 68.24 -7.42
C ASP A 98 3.81 66.74 -7.28
N LEU A 99 4.83 66.25 -7.99
CA LEU A 99 5.45 64.96 -7.66
C LEU A 99 6.64 65.17 -6.73
N SER A 100 6.45 64.93 -5.43
CA SER A 100 7.46 65.11 -4.38
C SER A 100 8.75 64.30 -4.59
N PHE A 101 8.71 63.24 -5.41
CA PHE A 101 9.82 62.31 -5.63
C PHE A 101 10.68 62.60 -6.88
N ILE A 102 10.34 63.59 -7.72
CA ILE A 102 11.20 64.05 -8.83
C ILE A 102 11.60 65.49 -8.59
N TYR A 103 12.90 65.78 -8.66
CA TYR A 103 13.46 67.13 -8.52
C TYR A 103 14.15 67.59 -9.79
N ASP A 104 13.82 68.79 -10.25
CA ASP A 104 14.52 69.51 -11.31
C ASP A 104 15.05 70.85 -10.78
N GLU A 105 16.36 71.11 -10.89
CA GLU A 105 17.00 72.29 -10.32
C GLU A 105 16.72 73.59 -11.10
N PHE A 106 16.33 73.52 -12.38
CA PHE A 106 16.32 74.67 -13.29
C PHE A 106 14.94 75.07 -13.82
N ASP A 107 13.89 74.94 -13.01
CA ASP A 107 12.47 75.12 -13.34
C ASP A 107 12.07 76.57 -13.77
N PHE A 108 12.63 77.03 -14.90
CA PHE A 108 12.25 78.21 -15.67
C PHE A 108 11.64 77.75 -16.99
N SER A 109 10.62 78.48 -17.48
CA SER A 109 9.79 78.15 -18.65
C SER A 109 10.49 78.07 -20.03
N SER A 110 11.80 77.84 -20.08
CA SER A 110 12.59 77.78 -21.30
C SER A 110 13.68 76.70 -21.35
N TYR A 111 13.87 75.83 -20.33
CA TYR A 111 14.82 74.70 -20.38
C TYR A 111 14.36 73.50 -19.54
N GLY A 112 14.63 72.28 -20.05
CA GLY A 112 14.56 70.96 -19.38
C GLY A 112 13.24 70.50 -18.74
N PHE A 113 12.40 69.73 -19.45
CA PHE A 113 11.24 69.03 -18.88
C PHE A 113 11.52 67.53 -18.63
N VAL A 114 11.08 67.00 -17.49
CA VAL A 114 11.00 65.55 -17.26
C VAL A 114 9.71 65.03 -17.89
N ASN A 115 9.81 64.18 -18.92
CA ASN A 115 8.65 63.55 -19.54
C ASN A 115 8.34 62.21 -18.85
N TYR A 116 7.39 62.21 -17.92
CA TYR A 116 7.01 61.05 -17.11
C TYR A 116 5.55 60.60 -17.32
N ALA A 117 4.81 61.24 -18.25
CA ALA A 117 3.38 60.98 -18.44
C ALA A 117 3.14 59.50 -18.77
N ARG A 118 2.46 58.80 -17.86
CA ARG A 118 1.84 57.49 -18.10
C ARG A 118 0.95 57.62 -19.34
N ASN A 119 1.00 56.65 -20.26
CA ASN A 119 -0.13 56.45 -21.16
C ASN A 119 -1.31 56.01 -20.27
N LEU A 120 -2.03 56.99 -19.71
CA LEU A 120 -3.23 56.82 -18.91
C LEU A 120 -4.37 56.40 -19.84
N THR A 121 -4.34 55.13 -20.23
CA THR A 121 -5.54 54.37 -20.52
C THR A 121 -5.66 53.29 -19.46
N ASN A 122 -6.26 53.70 -18.33
CA ASN A 122 -6.97 52.84 -17.40
C ASN A 122 -6.14 51.92 -16.46
N GLY A 123 -5.16 52.48 -15.74
CA GLY A 123 -4.80 52.02 -14.39
C GLY A 123 -4.28 50.59 -14.21
N LYS A 124 -3.96 49.88 -15.28
CA LYS A 124 -3.43 48.52 -15.29
C LYS A 124 -2.04 48.57 -15.90
N VAL A 125 -1.03 48.19 -15.12
CA VAL A 125 0.34 47.99 -15.61
C VAL A 125 0.51 46.48 -15.66
N ASP A 126 0.87 45.97 -16.83
CA ASP A 126 1.01 44.54 -17.14
C ASP A 126 2.24 44.44 -18.07
N PRO A 127 3.47 44.47 -17.50
CA PRO A 127 4.72 44.63 -18.24
C PRO A 127 5.08 43.43 -19.11
N ASP A 128 4.74 42.24 -18.63
CA ASP A 128 4.94 40.97 -19.30
C ASP A 128 3.72 40.57 -20.16
N ASN A 129 2.60 41.27 -20.02
CA ASN A 129 1.41 41.15 -20.87
C ASN A 129 0.75 39.77 -20.75
N ASP A 130 0.63 39.27 -19.52
CA ASP A 130 0.00 38.00 -19.19
C ASP A 130 -1.50 38.16 -18.82
N GLY A 131 -1.95 39.40 -18.63
CA GLY A 131 -3.33 39.76 -18.31
C GLY A 131 -3.60 40.03 -16.83
N VAL A 132 -2.59 39.94 -15.96
CA VAL A 132 -2.61 40.29 -14.55
C VAL A 132 -1.97 41.67 -14.35
N ASP A 133 -2.50 42.45 -13.41
CA ASP A 133 -1.96 43.78 -13.14
C ASP A 133 -0.79 43.66 -12.15
N SER A 134 0.36 44.30 -12.39
CA SER A 134 1.58 44.20 -11.57
C SER A 134 1.42 44.38 -10.07
N ASN A 135 0.35 45.06 -9.62
CA ASN A 135 0.08 45.29 -8.20
C ASN A 135 -0.62 44.12 -7.49
N ILE A 136 -1.02 43.10 -8.24
CA ILE A 136 -1.57 41.83 -7.75
C ILE A 136 -0.89 40.63 -8.44
N ASP A 137 0.20 40.91 -9.17
CA ASP A 137 0.95 39.94 -9.94
C ASP A 137 2.10 39.41 -9.08
N ASN A 138 2.16 38.10 -8.85
CA ASN A 138 3.25 37.44 -8.13
C ASN A 138 4.49 37.22 -9.00
N CYS A 139 4.41 37.41 -10.32
CA CYS A 139 5.56 37.51 -11.22
C CYS A 139 5.46 38.69 -12.21
N PRO A 140 5.61 39.96 -11.75
CA PRO A 140 5.39 41.18 -12.55
C PRO A 140 6.19 41.34 -13.85
N LEU A 141 7.14 40.44 -14.12
CA LEU A 141 8.05 40.45 -15.26
C LEU A 141 8.06 39.12 -16.04
N PHE A 142 7.37 38.08 -15.56
CA PHE A 142 7.36 36.73 -16.15
C PHE A 142 5.93 36.22 -16.27
N GLN A 143 5.49 36.00 -17.50
CA GLN A 143 4.08 35.68 -17.79
C GLN A 143 3.58 34.47 -17.00
N ASN A 144 2.63 34.69 -16.10
CA ASN A 144 2.01 33.65 -15.28
C ASN A 144 0.56 34.01 -14.95
N SER A 145 -0.27 34.05 -15.99
CA SER A 145 -1.67 34.47 -15.89
C SER A 145 -2.54 33.65 -14.91
N ASP A 146 -2.06 32.48 -14.49
CA ASP A 146 -2.65 31.60 -13.48
C ASP A 146 -2.27 31.95 -12.04
N GLN A 147 -1.18 32.72 -11.86
CA GLN A 147 -0.69 33.23 -10.57
C GLN A 147 -0.46 32.09 -9.59
N ALA A 148 0.13 31.00 -10.08
CA ALA A 148 0.56 29.88 -9.25
C ALA A 148 1.69 30.35 -8.30
N ASP A 149 1.63 29.86 -7.06
CA ASP A 149 2.49 30.19 -5.90
C ASP A 149 2.36 29.00 -4.94
N PHE A 150 3.15 27.96 -5.19
CA PHE A 150 2.96 26.66 -4.56
C PHE A 150 3.29 26.68 -3.06
N ASP A 151 4.35 27.36 -2.67
CA ASP A 151 4.80 27.49 -1.29
C ASP A 151 4.18 28.68 -0.52
N ASN A 152 3.49 29.58 -1.20
CA ASN A 152 2.84 30.79 -0.67
C ASN A 152 3.81 31.80 -0.07
N ASP A 153 5.02 31.93 -0.61
CA ASP A 153 6.02 32.90 -0.17
C ASP A 153 5.80 34.31 -0.78
N GLY A 154 5.01 34.39 -1.85
CA GLY A 154 4.61 35.60 -2.56
C GLY A 154 5.37 35.86 -3.86
N TYR A 155 6.35 35.05 -4.23
CA TYR A 155 6.82 34.89 -5.60
C TYR A 155 5.95 33.83 -6.29
N GLY A 156 5.75 33.96 -7.60
CA GLY A 156 5.01 32.93 -8.35
C GLY A 156 5.94 31.89 -8.93
N ASP A 157 5.42 30.69 -9.18
CA ASP A 157 6.17 29.54 -9.73
C ASP A 157 6.92 29.86 -11.05
N ALA A 158 6.53 30.94 -11.75
CA ALA A 158 7.19 31.36 -12.99
C ALA A 158 8.46 32.22 -12.79
N CYS A 159 8.67 32.72 -11.58
CA CYS A 159 9.76 33.62 -11.21
C CYS A 159 10.40 33.29 -9.86
N ASP A 160 9.97 32.23 -9.20
CA ASP A 160 10.69 31.55 -8.13
C ASP A 160 11.75 30.59 -8.72
N GLU A 161 12.78 30.27 -7.95
CA GLU A 161 13.82 29.28 -8.30
C GLU A 161 13.69 27.97 -7.47
N ASP A 162 12.77 27.92 -6.51
CA ASP A 162 12.52 26.80 -5.57
C ASP A 162 11.03 26.81 -5.15
N ASP A 163 10.16 26.30 -6.04
CA ASP A 163 8.70 26.46 -5.98
C ASP A 163 8.05 25.82 -4.74
N ASP A 164 8.71 24.85 -4.08
CA ASP A 164 8.21 24.17 -2.88
C ASP A 164 9.04 24.41 -1.61
N ASN A 165 10.12 25.16 -1.73
CA ASN A 165 10.97 25.66 -0.65
C ASN A 165 11.60 24.54 0.20
N ASP A 166 11.90 23.40 -0.42
CA ASP A 166 12.57 22.25 0.23
C ASP A 166 14.10 22.44 0.35
N GLY A 167 14.64 23.42 -0.38
CA GLY A 167 16.05 23.80 -0.41
C GLY A 167 16.84 23.22 -1.59
N VAL A 168 16.17 22.59 -2.56
CA VAL A 168 16.69 22.19 -3.86
C VAL A 168 16.00 23.05 -4.94
N SER A 169 16.78 23.70 -5.80
CA SER A 169 16.20 24.55 -6.85
C SER A 169 15.48 23.73 -7.92
N ASP A 170 14.43 24.26 -8.55
CA ASP A 170 13.60 23.56 -9.54
C ASP A 170 14.41 22.98 -10.72
N GLU A 171 15.55 23.59 -11.09
CA GLU A 171 16.43 23.07 -12.15
C GLU A 171 17.11 21.73 -11.79
N ASP A 172 17.33 21.50 -10.49
CA ASP A 172 17.96 20.31 -9.92
C ASP A 172 16.96 19.39 -9.20
N ASP A 173 15.68 19.77 -9.15
CA ASP A 173 14.59 19.04 -8.49
C ASP A 173 13.77 18.21 -9.50
N ALA A 174 13.57 16.93 -9.21
CA ALA A 174 12.71 16.05 -10.00
C ALA A 174 11.20 16.28 -9.73
N PHE A 175 10.86 16.85 -8.58
CA PHE A 175 9.52 17.11 -8.05
C PHE A 175 9.41 18.54 -7.47
N PRO A 176 9.57 19.60 -8.29
CA PRO A 176 9.62 21.00 -7.83
C PRO A 176 8.35 21.52 -7.11
N LEU A 177 7.31 20.69 -7.00
CA LEU A 177 6.05 21.02 -6.32
C LEU A 177 5.73 19.99 -5.22
N ASP A 178 6.75 19.36 -4.63
CA ASP A 178 6.59 18.42 -3.51
C ASP A 178 7.82 18.49 -2.59
N ALA A 179 7.71 19.33 -1.55
CA ALA A 179 8.79 19.57 -0.59
C ALA A 179 9.24 18.34 0.24
N SER A 180 8.70 17.15 -0.04
CA SER A 180 9.14 15.89 0.53
C SER A 180 9.97 15.03 -0.40
N GLU A 181 10.10 15.39 -1.68
CA GLU A 181 10.80 14.64 -2.72
C GLU A 181 11.64 15.56 -3.60
N TYR A 182 12.90 15.18 -3.86
CA TYR A 182 13.77 15.95 -4.76
C TYR A 182 14.61 15.06 -5.71
N LEU A 183 14.50 13.73 -5.57
CA LEU A 183 15.25 12.75 -6.37
C LEU A 183 14.31 11.72 -6.98
N ASP A 184 14.56 11.40 -8.26
CA ASP A 184 14.01 10.28 -9.00
C ASP A 184 15.19 9.51 -9.61
N SER A 185 15.78 8.58 -8.84
CA SER A 185 17.07 7.97 -9.18
C SER A 185 17.01 7.00 -10.36
N ASP A 186 15.84 6.47 -10.71
CA ASP A 186 15.64 5.56 -11.84
C ASP A 186 14.79 6.14 -12.99
N GLY A 187 14.22 7.32 -12.81
CA GLY A 187 13.53 8.10 -13.83
C GLY A 187 12.13 7.58 -14.14
N ASP A 188 11.48 6.89 -13.21
CA ASP A 188 10.16 6.30 -13.41
C ASP A 188 9.01 7.26 -13.07
N GLY A 189 9.31 8.38 -12.40
CA GLY A 189 8.36 9.40 -11.97
C GLY A 189 7.86 9.26 -10.52
N LEU A 190 8.44 8.38 -9.71
CA LEU A 190 8.28 8.33 -8.26
C LEU A 190 9.48 8.93 -7.52
N GLY A 191 9.21 9.55 -6.38
CA GLY A 191 10.25 10.10 -5.53
C GLY A 191 10.98 9.02 -4.72
N ASP A 192 12.29 9.16 -4.62
CA ASP A 192 13.20 8.31 -3.86
C ASP A 192 12.79 8.11 -2.38
N ASN A 193 12.18 9.14 -1.75
CA ASN A 193 11.72 9.03 -0.36
C ASN A 193 10.41 8.23 -0.27
N TYR A 194 9.51 8.42 -1.23
CA TYR A 194 8.25 7.72 -1.37
C TYR A 194 8.49 6.23 -1.58
N GLU A 195 9.35 5.87 -2.53
CA GLU A 195 9.69 4.48 -2.84
C GLU A 195 10.22 3.74 -1.62
N ARG A 196 11.15 4.36 -0.88
CA ARG A 196 11.64 3.78 0.40
C ARG A 196 10.54 3.65 1.45
N SER A 197 9.55 4.54 1.44
CA SER A 197 8.43 4.50 2.40
C SER A 197 7.46 3.35 2.12
N VAL A 198 7.28 2.97 0.86
CA VAL A 198 6.40 1.87 0.42
C VAL A 198 7.14 0.55 0.16
N GLY A 199 8.47 0.56 0.22
CA GLY A 199 9.33 -0.63 0.10
C GLY A 199 9.75 -0.98 -1.32
N LEU A 200 9.69 -0.01 -2.24
CA LEU A 200 10.24 -0.07 -3.60
C LEU A 200 11.76 0.20 -3.59
N ASP A 201 12.45 -0.11 -4.69
CA ASP A 201 13.89 0.11 -4.90
C ASP A 201 14.13 1.36 -5.76
N PRO A 202 14.61 2.49 -5.18
CA PRO A 202 14.79 3.76 -5.90
C PRO A 202 15.73 3.73 -7.10
N PHE A 203 16.45 2.63 -7.30
CA PHE A 203 17.39 2.48 -8.41
C PHE A 203 16.87 1.52 -9.48
N ASN A 204 15.60 1.12 -9.40
CA ASN A 204 15.01 0.13 -10.28
C ASN A 204 13.51 0.41 -10.51
N ALA A 205 13.23 1.04 -11.65
CA ALA A 205 11.91 1.48 -12.08
C ALA A 205 10.82 0.39 -12.17
N ASP A 206 11.18 -0.88 -11.95
CA ASP A 206 10.29 -2.05 -11.89
C ASP A 206 10.84 -2.97 -10.79
N THR A 207 10.53 -2.65 -9.54
CA THR A 207 11.09 -3.29 -8.35
C THR A 207 10.81 -4.80 -8.36
N ASN A 208 9.63 -5.19 -8.84
CA ASN A 208 9.16 -6.57 -8.82
C ASN A 208 9.55 -7.37 -10.09
N GLY A 209 9.94 -6.67 -11.17
CA GLY A 209 10.42 -7.24 -12.43
C GLY A 209 9.33 -7.82 -13.32
N ASP A 210 8.07 -7.41 -13.18
CA ASP A 210 6.94 -7.96 -13.91
C ASP A 210 6.69 -7.29 -15.29
N GLY A 211 7.42 -6.21 -15.55
CA GLY A 211 7.38 -5.41 -16.78
C GLY A 211 6.49 -4.17 -16.71
N VAL A 212 5.90 -3.85 -15.55
CA VAL A 212 5.16 -2.62 -15.28
C VAL A 212 5.98 -1.72 -14.35
N PRO A 213 6.24 -0.45 -14.72
CA PRO A 213 7.01 0.42 -13.86
C PRO A 213 6.28 0.73 -12.54
N ASP A 214 7.02 0.90 -11.46
CA ASP A 214 6.49 1.14 -10.12
C ASP A 214 5.58 2.37 -10.11
N SER A 215 5.93 3.43 -10.85
CA SER A 215 5.07 4.62 -11.01
C SER A 215 3.68 4.34 -11.56
N ARG A 216 3.51 3.28 -12.37
CA ARG A 216 2.20 2.84 -12.85
C ARG A 216 1.46 1.95 -11.86
N GLU A 217 2.19 1.17 -11.08
CA GLU A 217 1.62 0.37 -9.99
C GLU A 217 1.14 1.26 -8.85
N VAL A 218 1.88 2.34 -8.55
CA VAL A 218 1.55 3.34 -7.52
C VAL A 218 0.44 4.27 -7.96
N ALA A 219 0.41 4.68 -9.24
CA ALA A 219 -0.69 5.46 -9.79
C ALA A 219 -2.03 4.71 -9.77
N PHE A 220 -2.02 3.39 -9.52
CA PHE A 220 -3.21 2.61 -9.32
C PHE A 220 -3.78 2.80 -7.90
N GLN A 221 -4.72 3.74 -7.77
CA GLN A 221 -5.65 3.79 -6.62
C GLN A 221 -6.71 2.72 -6.77
N GLY A 222 -6.33 1.46 -6.55
CA GLY A 222 -7.26 0.36 -6.71
C GLY A 222 -7.22 -0.67 -5.61
N LYS A 223 -8.32 -1.40 -5.56
CA LYS A 223 -8.54 -2.47 -4.61
C LYS A 223 -7.69 -3.67 -4.97
N LYS A 224 -6.95 -4.19 -4.00
CA LYS A 224 -6.19 -5.44 -4.09
C LYS A 224 -6.97 -6.58 -3.44
N VAL A 225 -7.20 -7.66 -4.16
CA VAL A 225 -7.84 -8.86 -3.59
C VAL A 225 -6.92 -9.50 -2.58
N VAL A 226 -7.45 -9.66 -1.37
CA VAL A 226 -6.75 -10.33 -0.29
C VAL A 226 -7.16 -11.79 -0.22
N ASP A 227 -8.46 -12.08 -0.37
CA ASP A 227 -8.99 -13.43 -0.25
C ASP A 227 -10.38 -13.55 -0.87
N VAL A 228 -10.81 -14.78 -1.16
CA VAL A 228 -12.17 -15.10 -1.62
C VAL A 228 -12.68 -16.30 -0.85
N LEU A 229 -13.82 -16.12 -0.17
CA LEU A 229 -14.47 -17.17 0.62
C LEU A 229 -15.79 -17.59 -0.04
N VAL A 230 -16.10 -18.89 -0.01
CA VAL A 230 -17.46 -19.38 -0.29
C VAL A 230 -18.32 -19.09 0.94
N ILE A 231 -19.48 -18.51 0.72
CA ILE A 231 -20.50 -18.26 1.74
C ILE A 231 -21.82 -18.89 1.32
N ASN A 232 -22.75 -19.00 2.27
CA ASN A 232 -24.12 -19.41 1.95
C ASN A 232 -24.81 -18.46 0.95
N ASP A 233 -25.90 -18.97 0.38
CA ASP A 233 -26.76 -18.27 -0.57
C ASP A 233 -27.35 -16.98 0.05
N ILE A 234 -26.95 -15.83 -0.47
CA ILE A 234 -27.40 -14.50 -0.04
C ILE A 234 -28.53 -13.98 -0.91
N ASP A 235 -28.56 -14.31 -2.20
CA ASP A 235 -29.55 -13.78 -3.16
C ASP A 235 -30.80 -14.67 -3.36
N GLY A 236 -30.78 -15.88 -2.81
CA GLY A 236 -31.88 -16.84 -2.77
C GLY A 236 -32.01 -17.70 -4.02
N ASP A 237 -30.93 -17.89 -4.80
CA ASP A 237 -30.92 -18.71 -6.01
C ASP A 237 -30.60 -20.20 -5.80
N GLU A 238 -30.45 -20.61 -4.54
CA GLU A 238 -30.07 -21.96 -4.06
C GLU A 238 -28.61 -22.36 -4.36
N LEU A 239 -27.76 -21.44 -4.82
CA LEU A 239 -26.33 -21.63 -5.01
C LEU A 239 -25.53 -20.82 -3.98
N SER A 240 -24.33 -21.31 -3.64
CA SER A 240 -23.44 -20.59 -2.74
C SER A 240 -22.83 -19.36 -3.41
N ASP A 241 -22.72 -18.27 -2.65
CA ASP A 241 -22.12 -17.02 -3.12
C ASP A 241 -20.64 -16.91 -2.75
N LEU A 242 -19.97 -15.88 -3.30
CA LEU A 242 -18.57 -15.56 -3.01
C LEU A 242 -18.44 -14.23 -2.28
N ALA A 243 -17.67 -14.23 -1.19
CA ALA A 243 -17.22 -13.03 -0.51
C ALA A 243 -15.78 -12.70 -0.93
N VAL A 244 -15.62 -11.65 -1.73
CA VAL A 244 -14.33 -11.17 -2.26
C VAL A 244 -13.80 -10.05 -1.36
N TYR A 245 -12.77 -10.34 -0.58
CA TYR A 245 -12.13 -9.36 0.30
C TYR A 245 -11.07 -8.56 -0.43
N GLU A 246 -11.13 -7.25 -0.24
CA GLU A 246 -10.29 -6.28 -0.93
C GLU A 246 -9.68 -5.30 0.09
N LEU A 247 -8.43 -4.91 -0.15
CA LEU A 247 -7.74 -3.86 0.59
C LEU A 247 -7.24 -2.82 -0.41
N ASP A 248 -7.67 -1.59 -0.25
CA ASP A 248 -7.19 -0.45 -1.04
C ASP A 248 -5.80 -0.01 -0.57
N THR A 249 -5.05 0.61 -1.48
CA THR A 249 -3.77 1.30 -1.23
C THR A 249 -3.83 2.29 -0.07
N ASP A 250 -4.98 2.93 0.15
CA ASP A 250 -5.20 3.87 1.27
C ASP A 250 -5.49 3.17 2.62
N GLY A 251 -5.53 1.83 2.62
CA GLY A 251 -5.82 0.97 3.77
C GLY A 251 -7.31 0.70 4.00
N THR A 252 -8.21 1.17 3.14
CA THR A 252 -9.65 0.88 3.26
C THR A 252 -9.93 -0.57 2.89
N ALA A 253 -10.54 -1.32 3.82
CA ALA A 253 -10.94 -2.70 3.58
C ALA A 253 -12.41 -2.79 3.16
N SER A 254 -12.72 -3.62 2.18
CA SER A 254 -14.09 -3.94 1.77
C SER A 254 -14.25 -5.42 1.44
N VAL A 255 -15.49 -5.89 1.41
CA VAL A 255 -15.85 -7.19 0.84
C VAL A 255 -16.98 -7.01 -0.16
N THR A 256 -16.82 -7.58 -1.34
CA THR A 256 -17.82 -7.58 -2.42
C THR A 256 -18.44 -8.98 -2.48
N ILE A 257 -19.76 -9.06 -2.38
CA ILE A 257 -20.51 -10.32 -2.49
C ILE A 257 -20.90 -10.52 -3.95
N LEU A 258 -20.50 -11.65 -4.52
CA LEU A 258 -20.72 -11.98 -5.92
C LEU A 258 -21.56 -13.25 -6.04
N ASN A 259 -22.53 -13.22 -6.96
CA ASN A 259 -23.13 -14.44 -7.50
C ASN A 259 -22.12 -15.05 -8.49
N PRO A 260 -21.55 -16.24 -8.21
CA PRO A 260 -20.50 -16.80 -9.04
C PRO A 260 -21.01 -17.29 -10.40
N SER A 261 -22.28 -17.71 -10.51
CA SER A 261 -22.84 -18.22 -11.76
C SER A 261 -22.94 -17.13 -12.84
N GLN A 262 -23.25 -15.90 -12.43
CA GLN A 262 -23.42 -14.74 -13.31
C GLN A 262 -22.22 -13.78 -13.29
N MET A 263 -21.31 -13.94 -12.32
CA MET A 263 -20.23 -13.00 -12.02
C MET A 263 -20.76 -11.57 -11.80
N THR A 264 -21.89 -11.46 -11.09
CA THR A 264 -22.55 -10.18 -10.80
C THR A 264 -22.47 -9.85 -9.31
N GLU A 265 -22.26 -8.58 -9.01
CA GLU A 265 -22.30 -8.07 -7.63
C GLU A 265 -23.73 -8.13 -7.06
N ILE A 266 -23.85 -8.79 -5.91
CA ILE A 266 -25.06 -8.80 -5.08
C ILE A 266 -25.04 -7.58 -4.14
N SER A 267 -23.92 -7.38 -3.44
CA SER A 267 -23.72 -6.26 -2.52
C SER A 267 -22.24 -5.98 -2.27
N ALA A 268 -21.94 -4.82 -1.66
CA ALA A 268 -20.60 -4.47 -1.22
C ALA A 268 -20.64 -3.88 0.20
N ILE A 269 -19.70 -4.31 1.04
CA ILE A 269 -19.62 -3.95 2.45
C ILE A 269 -18.25 -3.34 2.73
N SER A 270 -18.22 -2.10 3.21
CA SER A 270 -16.99 -1.46 3.67
C SER A 270 -16.76 -1.68 5.16
N PHE A 271 -15.50 -1.84 5.56
CA PHE A 271 -15.11 -1.93 6.95
C PHE A 271 -14.54 -0.58 7.43
N PRO A 272 -14.96 -0.07 8.60
CA PRO A 272 -14.51 1.22 9.07
C PRO A 272 -13.05 1.18 9.51
N GLY A 273 -12.23 2.11 9.01
CA GLY A 273 -10.84 2.24 9.40
C GLY A 273 -9.86 2.13 8.26
N ARG A 274 -8.58 2.35 8.58
CA ARG A 274 -7.45 2.03 7.71
C ARG A 274 -6.66 0.87 8.31
N TYR A 275 -6.33 -0.09 7.47
CA TYR A 275 -5.61 -1.30 7.82
C TYR A 275 -4.35 -1.41 6.98
N SER A 276 -3.22 -1.76 7.58
CA SER A 276 -1.99 -2.05 6.82
C SER A 276 -2.03 -3.45 6.17
N SER A 277 -2.87 -4.32 6.70
CA SER A 277 -3.09 -5.68 6.22
C SER A 277 -4.39 -6.21 6.83
N ILE A 278 -5.06 -7.14 6.15
CA ILE A 278 -6.23 -7.83 6.67
C ILE A 278 -6.11 -9.35 6.51
N GLU A 279 -6.68 -10.08 7.46
CA GLU A 279 -7.03 -11.49 7.39
C GLU A 279 -8.56 -11.56 7.33
N SER A 280 -9.09 -12.31 6.36
CA SER A 280 -10.52 -12.57 6.13
C SER A 280 -11.00 -13.78 6.92
N LYS A 281 -12.28 -13.79 7.30
CA LYS A 281 -12.91 -14.95 7.92
C LYS A 281 -14.43 -14.92 7.73
N SER A 282 -15.03 -16.04 7.34
CA SER A 282 -16.48 -16.25 7.44
C SER A 282 -16.83 -16.97 8.75
N PHE A 283 -18.04 -16.69 9.24
CA PHE A 283 -18.65 -17.28 10.42
C PHE A 283 -20.04 -17.79 10.03
N GLU A 284 -20.43 -18.94 10.58
CA GLU A 284 -21.82 -19.41 10.45
C GLU A 284 -22.78 -18.41 11.11
N ASP A 285 -23.99 -18.28 10.57
CA ASP A 285 -25.07 -17.39 11.01
C ASP A 285 -25.18 -17.18 12.53
N LEU A 286 -24.52 -16.13 13.02
CA LEU A 286 -24.40 -15.76 14.42
C LEU A 286 -25.65 -15.05 14.93
N ASN A 287 -26.40 -14.39 14.05
CA ASN A 287 -27.59 -13.63 14.43
C ASN A 287 -28.92 -14.34 14.15
N GLY A 288 -28.89 -15.49 13.47
CA GLY A 288 -30.03 -16.35 13.19
C GLY A 288 -30.89 -15.88 12.02
N ASN A 289 -30.36 -15.06 11.10
CA ASN A 289 -31.10 -14.55 9.94
C ASN A 289 -30.96 -15.41 8.68
N GLY A 290 -30.16 -16.47 8.73
CA GLY A 290 -29.89 -17.40 7.64
C GLY A 290 -28.74 -17.00 6.72
N SER A 291 -27.96 -15.95 7.05
CA SER A 291 -26.80 -15.49 6.26
C SER A 291 -25.51 -15.62 7.07
N ASP A 292 -24.39 -15.98 6.42
CA ASP A 292 -23.08 -16.07 7.08
C ASP A 292 -22.57 -14.67 7.46
N GLU A 293 -21.81 -14.55 8.54
CA GLU A 293 -21.13 -13.30 8.87
C GLU A 293 -19.71 -13.22 8.30
N LEU A 294 -19.33 -12.00 7.93
CA LEU A 294 -18.06 -11.66 7.32
C LEU A 294 -17.21 -10.86 8.29
N GLY A 295 -16.05 -11.41 8.63
CA GLY A 295 -15.05 -10.77 9.47
C GLY A 295 -13.80 -10.37 8.72
N ILE A 296 -13.20 -9.26 9.17
CA ILE A 296 -11.79 -8.95 8.93
C ILE A 296 -11.05 -8.89 10.25
N PHE A 297 -9.74 -9.14 10.21
CA PHE A 297 -8.80 -8.87 11.30
C PHE A 297 -7.54 -8.23 10.75
N GLY A 298 -7.02 -7.19 11.38
CA GLY A 298 -5.82 -6.54 10.88
C GLY A 298 -5.17 -5.57 11.85
N VAL A 299 -4.03 -5.03 11.43
CA VAL A 299 -3.37 -3.91 12.11
C VAL A 299 -4.05 -2.63 11.64
N TYR A 300 -4.87 -2.08 12.54
CA TYR A 300 -5.59 -0.84 12.37
C TYR A 300 -4.71 0.36 12.70
N ILE A 301 -4.66 1.32 11.78
CA ILE A 301 -3.94 2.58 11.92
C ILE A 301 -4.87 3.58 12.61
N ASP A 302 -4.50 4.02 13.82
CA ASP A 302 -5.30 4.93 14.63
C ASP A 302 -4.68 6.33 14.65
N ASN A 303 -5.09 7.17 13.70
CA ASN A 303 -4.61 8.55 13.58
C ASN A 303 -5.11 9.48 14.70
N GLU A 304 -6.07 9.03 15.51
CA GLU A 304 -6.69 9.85 16.57
C GLU A 304 -6.07 9.62 17.96
N SER A 305 -5.25 8.57 18.14
CA SER A 305 -4.65 8.25 19.44
C SER A 305 -3.12 8.20 19.39
N ASN A 306 -2.47 8.64 20.49
CA ASN A 306 -1.00 8.61 20.67
C ASN A 306 -0.38 7.18 20.63
N ALA A 307 -1.17 6.13 20.41
CA ALA A 307 -0.71 4.74 20.32
C ALA A 307 -0.30 4.33 18.89
N GLY A 308 -0.71 5.07 17.85
CA GLY A 308 -0.29 4.90 16.44
C GLY A 308 -0.87 3.70 15.71
N VAL A 309 -0.95 2.52 16.34
CA VAL A 309 -1.46 1.27 15.72
C VAL A 309 -2.08 0.35 16.78
N LYS A 310 -3.10 -0.42 16.40
CA LYS A 310 -3.73 -1.47 17.24
C LYS A 310 -4.21 -2.62 16.38
N SER A 311 -4.36 -3.82 16.94
CA SER A 311 -5.03 -4.91 16.21
C SER A 311 -6.54 -4.83 16.41
N ARG A 312 -7.30 -5.03 15.33
CA ARG A 312 -8.75 -4.94 15.35
C ARG A 312 -9.37 -6.03 14.49
N SER A 313 -10.49 -6.59 14.96
CA SER A 313 -11.39 -7.38 14.15
C SER A 313 -12.78 -6.74 14.12
N VAL A 314 -13.43 -6.80 12.96
CA VAL A 314 -14.80 -6.32 12.75
C VAL A 314 -15.57 -7.44 12.07
N ILE A 315 -16.70 -7.82 12.64
CA ILE A 315 -17.61 -8.82 12.09
C ILE A 315 -18.90 -8.12 11.67
N LYS A 316 -19.33 -8.36 10.43
CA LYS A 316 -20.53 -7.78 9.83
C LYS A 316 -21.42 -8.86 9.24
N ASP A 317 -22.71 -8.58 9.24
CA ASP A 317 -23.72 -9.38 8.54
C ASP A 317 -23.56 -9.25 7.02
N SER A 318 -23.50 -10.37 6.30
CA SER A 318 -23.37 -10.37 4.84
C SER A 318 -24.60 -9.81 4.13
N LEU A 319 -25.80 -10.02 4.70
CA LEU A 319 -27.06 -9.60 4.09
C LEU A 319 -27.39 -8.11 4.33
N THR A 320 -27.17 -7.61 5.54
CA THR A 320 -27.57 -6.25 5.98
C THR A 320 -26.41 -5.25 6.07
N ALA A 321 -25.17 -5.73 5.99
CA ALA A 321 -23.94 -4.95 6.20
C ALA A 321 -23.80 -4.32 7.61
N GLU A 322 -24.71 -4.65 8.54
CA GLU A 322 -24.66 -4.17 9.92
C GLU A 322 -23.46 -4.78 10.66
N ALA A 323 -22.82 -3.98 11.50
CA ALA A 323 -21.73 -4.47 12.35
C ALA A 323 -22.33 -5.18 13.56
N LEU A 324 -22.02 -6.47 13.71
CA LEU A 324 -22.37 -7.23 14.90
C LEU A 324 -21.40 -6.88 16.03
N ASN A 325 -20.11 -7.15 15.80
CA ASN A 325 -19.10 -7.09 16.85
C ASN A 325 -17.80 -6.44 16.37
N VAL A 326 -17.12 -5.75 17.29
CA VAL A 326 -15.81 -5.15 17.07
C VAL A 326 -14.88 -5.50 18.22
N TYR A 327 -13.79 -6.19 17.91
CA TYR A 327 -12.78 -6.62 18.86
C TYR A 327 -11.54 -5.75 18.71
N ASN A 328 -11.07 -5.15 19.81
CA ASN A 328 -9.85 -4.35 19.83
C ASN A 328 -8.83 -5.00 20.77
N TRP A 329 -7.60 -5.12 20.31
CA TRP A 329 -6.45 -5.53 21.13
C TRP A 329 -5.39 -4.43 21.16
N PRO A 330 -4.55 -4.38 22.21
CA PRO A 330 -3.48 -3.39 22.30
C PRO A 330 -2.44 -3.57 21.18
N GLY A 331 -1.87 -2.49 20.66
CA GLY A 331 -0.88 -2.50 19.55
C GLY A 331 0.57 -2.87 19.92
N ASN A 332 0.79 -3.59 21.01
CA ASN A 332 2.13 -3.96 21.49
C ASN A 332 2.50 -5.42 21.18
N TRP A 333 2.20 -5.85 19.95
CA TRP A 333 2.39 -7.21 19.47
C TRP A 333 3.13 -7.23 18.13
N TYR A 334 3.91 -8.28 17.91
CA TYR A 334 4.48 -8.63 16.62
C TYR A 334 3.66 -9.74 15.99
N GLU A 335 3.49 -9.65 14.66
CA GLU A 335 2.83 -10.65 13.82
C GLU A 335 1.49 -11.13 14.40
N PRO A 336 0.56 -10.20 14.72
CA PRO A 336 -0.72 -10.59 15.29
C PRO A 336 -1.53 -11.38 14.25
N LYS A 337 -2.18 -12.46 14.67
CA LYS A 337 -3.04 -13.31 13.82
C LYS A 337 -4.37 -13.59 14.51
N LEU A 338 -5.43 -13.70 13.71
CA LEU A 338 -6.74 -14.09 14.20
C LEU A 338 -6.77 -15.56 14.59
N SER A 339 -7.59 -15.90 15.57
CA SER A 339 -7.89 -17.28 15.95
C SER A 339 -9.35 -17.36 16.33
N VAL A 340 -10.13 -18.13 15.58
CA VAL A 340 -11.52 -18.42 15.95
C VAL A 340 -11.52 -19.74 16.71
N LEU A 341 -12.17 -19.75 17.86
CA LEU A 341 -12.29 -20.91 18.73
C LEU A 341 -13.77 -21.33 18.83
N SER A 342 -14.02 -22.61 19.08
CA SER A 342 -15.36 -23.06 19.46
C SER A 342 -15.77 -22.46 20.80
N ASP A 343 -17.08 -22.29 21.01
CA ASP A 343 -17.68 -21.86 22.28
C ASP A 343 -17.07 -22.58 23.50
N ILE A 344 -16.21 -21.88 24.24
CA ILE A 344 -15.55 -22.36 25.47
C ILE A 344 -16.30 -21.92 26.73
N ASN A 345 -17.24 -20.99 26.62
CA ASN A 345 -17.93 -20.40 27.78
C ASN A 345 -19.41 -20.81 27.90
N GLY A 346 -19.95 -21.48 26.89
CA GLY A 346 -21.28 -22.09 26.86
C GLY A 346 -22.41 -21.14 26.49
N ASP A 347 -22.13 -20.04 25.78
CA ASP A 347 -23.14 -19.06 25.35
C ASP A 347 -23.64 -19.26 23.90
N ASN A 348 -23.16 -20.29 23.23
CA ASN A 348 -23.35 -20.65 21.82
C ASN A 348 -22.75 -19.68 20.80
N TYR A 349 -21.77 -18.85 21.20
CA TYR A 349 -21.01 -18.02 20.26
C TYR A 349 -19.55 -18.48 20.19
N PRO A 350 -18.94 -18.57 18.99
CA PRO A 350 -17.52 -18.85 18.88
C PRO A 350 -16.68 -17.69 19.43
N GLU A 351 -15.60 -17.99 20.14
CA GLU A 351 -14.72 -16.99 20.71
C GLU A 351 -13.69 -16.49 19.70
N ILE A 352 -13.29 -15.22 19.91
CA ILE A 352 -12.36 -14.52 19.05
C ILE A 352 -11.05 -14.27 19.79
N GLY A 353 -10.00 -14.96 19.36
CA GLY A 353 -8.65 -14.85 19.85
C GLY A 353 -7.74 -14.05 18.94
N MET A 354 -6.79 -13.33 19.55
CA MET A 354 -5.61 -12.84 18.85
C MET A 354 -4.38 -13.54 19.40
N GLN A 355 -3.62 -14.19 18.52
CA GLN A 355 -2.32 -14.76 18.85
C GLN A 355 -1.18 -13.94 18.26
N GLY A 356 0.02 -14.07 18.83
CA GLY A 356 1.23 -13.41 18.34
C GLY A 356 2.30 -13.31 19.42
N VAL A 357 3.29 -12.45 19.20
CA VAL A 357 4.37 -12.22 20.18
C VAL A 357 4.19 -10.87 20.84
N PHE A 358 4.03 -10.87 22.16
CA PHE A 358 3.95 -9.64 22.93
C PHE A 358 5.33 -8.96 23.01
N TYR A 359 5.40 -7.70 22.59
CA TYR A 359 6.62 -6.88 22.49
C TYR A 359 7.47 -6.94 23.76
N GLN A 360 6.83 -6.80 24.93
CA GLN A 360 7.57 -6.78 26.18
C GLN A 360 7.99 -8.19 26.60
N GLY A 361 9.27 -8.46 26.35
CA GLY A 361 9.95 -9.69 26.74
C GLY A 361 9.73 -10.85 25.78
N ASP A 362 9.36 -10.58 24.51
CA ASP A 362 9.24 -11.56 23.42
C ASP A 362 8.40 -12.79 23.76
N ARG A 363 7.28 -12.56 24.45
CA ARG A 363 6.44 -13.65 24.99
C ARG A 363 5.35 -14.01 24.00
N PRO A 364 5.29 -15.25 23.49
CA PRO A 364 4.13 -15.69 22.74
C PRO A 364 2.89 -15.72 23.64
N GLN A 365 1.78 -15.25 23.09
CA GLN A 365 0.52 -15.11 23.79
C GLN A 365 -0.67 -15.39 22.85
N LEU A 366 -1.78 -15.81 23.46
CA LEU A 366 -3.11 -15.84 22.85
C LEU A 366 -4.06 -15.11 23.82
N LEU A 367 -4.71 -14.05 23.35
CA LEU A 367 -5.70 -13.28 24.09
C LEU A 367 -7.08 -13.49 23.50
N ILE A 368 -7.92 -14.22 24.23
CA ILE A 368 -9.27 -14.60 23.83
C ILE A 368 -10.28 -13.59 24.38
N LYS A 369 -11.15 -13.14 23.51
CA LYS A 369 -12.32 -12.34 23.82
C LYS A 369 -13.58 -13.15 23.57
N ASP A 370 -14.59 -12.86 24.36
CA ASP A 370 -15.92 -13.43 24.24
C ASP A 370 -16.53 -13.04 22.89
N GLY A 371 -17.00 -14.04 22.15
CA GLY A 371 -17.68 -13.87 20.87
C GLY A 371 -18.88 -12.94 20.99
N LEU A 372 -19.68 -13.08 22.05
CA LEU A 372 -20.90 -12.31 22.23
C LEU A 372 -20.65 -10.93 22.87
N SER A 373 -20.00 -10.87 24.04
CA SER A 373 -19.84 -9.61 24.79
C SER A 373 -18.63 -8.77 24.39
N THR A 374 -17.70 -9.31 23.59
CA THR A 374 -16.37 -8.72 23.24
C THR A 374 -15.42 -8.51 24.43
N SER A 375 -15.84 -8.89 25.64
CA SER A 375 -15.05 -8.78 26.86
C SER A 375 -13.87 -9.76 26.81
N THR A 376 -12.78 -9.45 27.52
CA THR A 376 -11.64 -10.38 27.57
C THR A 376 -12.01 -11.58 28.44
N LEU A 377 -11.99 -12.78 27.85
CA LEU A 377 -12.22 -14.02 28.58
C LEU A 377 -10.91 -14.53 29.19
N MET A 378 -9.92 -14.79 28.34
CA MET A 378 -8.79 -15.64 28.69
C MET A 378 -7.49 -15.14 28.10
N LYS A 379 -6.38 -15.41 28.81
CA LYS A 379 -5.03 -15.06 28.37
C LYS A 379 -4.08 -16.24 28.58
N TYR A 380 -3.64 -16.81 27.47
CA TYR A 380 -2.55 -17.77 27.45
C TYR A 380 -1.24 -17.02 27.21
N SER A 381 -0.25 -17.26 28.06
CA SER A 381 1.06 -16.64 27.93
C SER A 381 2.14 -17.63 28.26
N PHE A 382 3.10 -17.76 27.35
CA PHE A 382 4.26 -18.61 27.56
C PHE A 382 5.53 -17.77 27.70
N PRO A 383 6.51 -18.18 28.54
CA PRO A 383 7.80 -17.52 28.60
C PRO A 383 8.48 -17.50 27.22
N ALA A 384 9.40 -16.55 27.00
CA ALA A 384 10.20 -16.39 25.78
C ALA A 384 11.27 -17.48 25.59
N LEU A 385 10.89 -18.73 25.82
CA LEU A 385 11.70 -19.93 25.62
C LEU A 385 11.48 -20.54 24.25
N MET A 386 10.41 -20.14 23.54
CA MET A 386 10.10 -20.62 22.20
C MET A 386 10.28 -19.53 21.15
N LYS A 387 10.60 -19.96 19.93
CA LYS A 387 10.54 -19.18 18.69
C LYS A 387 9.52 -19.85 17.75
N LYS A 388 9.00 -19.10 16.78
CA LYS A 388 7.95 -19.56 15.85
C LYS A 388 6.77 -20.20 16.59
N ALA A 389 6.31 -19.54 17.66
CA ALA A 389 5.24 -20.09 18.47
C ALA A 389 3.89 -19.74 17.84
N SER A 390 2.98 -20.71 17.78
CA SER A 390 1.61 -20.53 17.31
C SER A 390 0.66 -21.36 18.16
N TYR A 391 -0.58 -20.88 18.27
CA TYR A 391 -1.65 -21.48 19.04
C TYR A 391 -2.73 -22.03 18.12
N SER A 392 -3.32 -23.15 18.51
CA SER A 392 -4.49 -23.74 17.88
C SER A 392 -5.38 -24.37 18.95
N GLN A 393 -6.69 -24.41 18.71
CA GLN A 393 -7.56 -25.23 19.53
C GLN A 393 -7.32 -26.72 19.21
N VAL A 394 -7.43 -27.57 20.21
CA VAL A 394 -7.28 -29.03 20.12
C VAL A 394 -8.49 -29.67 20.81
N GLY A 395 -8.83 -30.91 20.46
CA GLY A 395 -9.98 -31.59 21.09
C GLY A 395 -9.81 -31.82 22.60
N ASP A 396 -10.92 -31.95 23.32
CA ASP A 396 -11.04 -32.09 24.79
C ASP A 396 -10.25 -33.28 25.37
N MET A 397 -9.03 -33.04 25.84
CA MET A 397 -8.09 -34.03 26.37
C MET A 397 -8.30 -34.36 27.85
N ASN A 398 -8.96 -33.50 28.62
CA ASN A 398 -9.19 -33.71 30.05
C ASN A 398 -10.61 -34.27 30.37
N GLY A 399 -11.51 -34.29 29.38
CA GLY A 399 -12.87 -34.81 29.43
C GLY A 399 -13.87 -33.88 30.13
N ASP A 400 -13.59 -32.58 30.19
CA ASP A 400 -14.46 -31.58 30.83
C ASP A 400 -15.52 -30.99 29.89
N GLY A 401 -15.49 -31.37 28.62
CA GLY A 401 -16.40 -30.92 27.57
C GLY A 401 -15.93 -29.68 26.82
N VAL A 402 -14.78 -29.11 27.15
CA VAL A 402 -14.22 -27.92 26.50
C VAL A 402 -12.91 -28.24 25.78
N PRO A 403 -12.80 -27.96 24.46
CA PRO A 403 -11.55 -28.14 23.72
C PRO A 403 -10.39 -27.30 24.28
N GLU A 404 -9.18 -27.88 24.39
CA GLU A 404 -8.01 -27.19 24.93
C GLU A 404 -7.23 -26.34 23.92
N ILE A 405 -6.18 -25.68 24.42
CA ILE A 405 -5.26 -24.87 23.64
C ILE A 405 -3.91 -25.58 23.48
N GLY A 406 -3.57 -25.90 22.23
CA GLY A 406 -2.26 -26.34 21.82
C GLY A 406 -1.36 -25.17 21.42
N MET A 407 -0.14 -25.10 21.96
CA MET A 407 0.90 -24.16 21.53
C MET A 407 2.09 -24.92 20.96
N ILE A 408 2.29 -24.84 19.64
CA ILE A 408 3.49 -25.37 18.96
C ILE A 408 4.58 -24.30 18.91
N GLY A 409 5.85 -24.71 19.05
CA GLY A 409 7.00 -23.86 18.76
C GLY A 409 8.33 -24.59 18.92
N ARG A 410 9.44 -23.91 18.58
CA ARG A 410 10.80 -24.43 18.77
C ARG A 410 11.44 -23.87 20.02
N LEU A 411 12.02 -24.73 20.85
CA LEU A 411 12.79 -24.32 22.03
C LEU A 411 14.05 -23.57 21.61
N ARG A 412 14.23 -22.33 22.07
CA ARG A 412 15.41 -21.49 21.77
C ARG A 412 16.73 -22.13 22.21
N SER A 413 16.72 -22.97 23.24
CA SER A 413 17.92 -23.60 23.81
C SER A 413 18.40 -24.85 23.07
N THR A 414 17.50 -25.58 22.40
CA THR A 414 17.82 -26.90 21.82
C THR A 414 17.32 -27.07 20.39
N ASP A 415 16.58 -26.09 19.88
CA ASP A 415 15.89 -26.09 18.60
C ASP A 415 14.87 -27.23 18.40
N LYS A 416 14.58 -27.98 19.46
CA LYS A 416 13.56 -29.04 19.45
C LYS A 416 12.17 -28.46 19.31
N VAL A 417 11.34 -29.09 18.49
CA VAL A 417 9.91 -28.77 18.38
C VAL A 417 9.18 -29.32 19.59
N GLN A 418 8.31 -28.51 20.18
CA GLN A 418 7.46 -28.88 21.29
C GLN A 418 6.06 -28.32 21.09
N VAL A 419 5.06 -29.14 21.39
CA VAL A 419 3.66 -28.73 21.46
C VAL A 419 3.21 -28.83 22.90
N LYS A 420 2.71 -27.74 23.48
CA LYS A 420 2.18 -27.73 24.85
C LYS A 420 0.68 -27.65 24.83
N ILE A 421 0.04 -28.50 25.63
CA ILE A 421 -1.41 -28.49 25.81
C ILE A 421 -1.72 -27.81 27.14
N ILE A 422 -2.60 -26.82 27.06
CA ILE A 422 -3.06 -26.00 28.17
C ILE A 422 -4.58 -26.06 28.15
N ASP A 423 -5.17 -26.28 29.31
CA ASP A 423 -6.61 -26.37 29.52
C ASP A 423 -7.38 -25.20 28.89
N GLY A 424 -8.52 -25.49 28.25
CA GLY A 424 -9.34 -24.55 27.50
C GLY A 424 -10.07 -23.51 28.35
N ILE A 425 -10.24 -23.78 29.66
CA ILE A 425 -10.94 -22.90 30.61
C ILE A 425 -10.04 -22.42 31.78
N ASP A 426 -8.88 -23.05 32.01
CA ASP A 426 -7.87 -22.61 32.98
C ASP A 426 -6.47 -22.47 32.36
N PRO A 427 -6.03 -21.25 31.99
CA PRO A 427 -4.71 -21.02 31.39
C PRO A 427 -3.52 -21.38 32.28
N LEU A 428 -3.75 -21.63 33.58
CA LEU A 428 -2.72 -22.08 34.52
C LEU A 428 -2.61 -23.61 34.58
N ASN A 429 -3.64 -24.34 34.17
CA ASN A 429 -3.66 -25.80 34.15
C ASN A 429 -2.98 -26.33 32.88
N LYS A 430 -1.78 -26.89 33.05
CA LYS A 430 -0.98 -27.46 31.94
C LYS A 430 -1.20 -28.95 31.90
N LEU A 431 -1.89 -29.43 30.87
CA LEU A 431 -2.23 -30.86 30.74
C LEU A 431 -1.04 -31.70 30.30
N GLY A 432 -0.25 -31.22 29.35
CA GLY A 432 1.01 -31.87 29.02
C GLY A 432 1.68 -31.38 27.73
N ALA A 433 2.56 -32.20 27.15
CA ALA A 433 3.39 -31.76 26.03
C ALA A 433 3.89 -32.88 25.12
N TYR A 434 3.83 -32.63 23.82
CA TYR A 434 4.44 -33.45 22.78
C TYR A 434 5.84 -32.92 22.47
N ASN A 435 6.83 -33.81 22.41
CA ASN A 435 8.23 -33.45 22.22
C ASN A 435 8.76 -34.16 20.98
N PHE A 436 9.40 -33.39 20.11
CA PHE A 436 10.03 -33.88 18.89
C PHE A 436 11.51 -33.48 18.87
N GLY A 437 12.29 -34.11 17.99
CA GLY A 437 13.69 -33.76 17.79
C GLY A 437 13.86 -32.38 17.16
N ALA A 438 15.11 -31.91 17.08
CA ALA A 438 15.46 -30.72 16.28
C ALA A 438 15.64 -31.05 14.78
N ASP A 439 15.50 -32.32 14.42
CA ASP A 439 15.75 -32.87 13.08
C ASP A 439 14.55 -32.75 12.13
N TRP A 440 13.88 -31.61 12.18
CA TRP A 440 12.71 -31.27 11.36
C TRP A 440 12.93 -29.94 10.65
N GLU A 441 12.33 -29.77 9.49
CA GLU A 441 12.15 -28.51 8.76
C GLU A 441 10.74 -28.48 8.14
N ASP A 442 10.25 -27.29 7.80
CA ASP A 442 8.90 -27.04 7.27
C ASP A 442 7.80 -27.65 8.15
N GLU A 443 7.95 -27.53 9.47
CA GLU A 443 7.07 -28.16 10.43
C GLU A 443 5.70 -27.50 10.54
N GLN A 444 4.66 -28.33 10.57
CA GLN A 444 3.27 -27.94 10.78
C GLN A 444 2.63 -28.86 11.83
N TRP A 445 1.80 -28.27 12.68
CA TRP A 445 0.96 -29.03 13.60
C TRP A 445 -0.39 -29.28 12.95
N LEU A 446 -0.74 -30.54 12.75
CA LEU A 446 -2.04 -30.92 12.19
C LEU A 446 -2.90 -31.55 13.27
N SER A 447 -4.15 -31.09 13.38
CA SER A 447 -5.23 -31.91 13.93
C SER A 447 -5.60 -32.95 12.89
N LEU A 448 -5.78 -34.18 13.33
CA LEU A 448 -6.29 -35.28 12.51
C LEU A 448 -7.69 -35.66 13.01
N ASP A 449 -8.39 -36.45 12.22
CA ASP A 449 -9.52 -37.24 12.72
C ASP A 449 -9.03 -38.28 13.73
N ASP A 450 -9.96 -39.00 14.35
CA ASP A 450 -9.68 -40.10 15.27
C ASP A 450 -9.18 -41.33 14.49
N ILE A 451 -7.87 -41.38 14.21
CA ILE A 451 -7.28 -42.39 13.33
C ILE A 451 -7.10 -43.75 14.01
N ASP A 452 -7.22 -43.80 15.34
CA ASP A 452 -7.15 -45.05 16.11
C ASP A 452 -8.48 -45.47 16.76
N PHE A 453 -9.56 -44.73 16.48
CA PHE A 453 -10.93 -44.97 16.86
C PHE A 453 -11.14 -45.06 18.39
N ASP A 454 -10.41 -44.25 19.16
CA ASP A 454 -10.51 -44.18 20.62
C ASP A 454 -11.55 -43.17 21.14
N GLY A 455 -12.21 -42.47 20.21
CA GLY A 455 -13.24 -41.46 20.43
C GLY A 455 -12.71 -40.04 20.46
N GLN A 456 -11.41 -39.83 20.27
CA GLN A 456 -10.76 -38.52 20.40
C GLN A 456 -9.90 -38.21 19.18
N LYS A 457 -9.88 -36.94 18.77
CA LYS A 457 -9.06 -36.50 17.64
C LYS A 457 -7.58 -36.68 17.92
N ASP A 458 -6.85 -37.10 16.88
CA ASP A 458 -5.41 -37.30 16.92
C ASP A 458 -4.64 -36.12 16.34
N PHE A 459 -3.32 -36.20 16.38
CA PHE A 459 -2.46 -35.11 15.90
C PHE A 459 -1.22 -35.63 15.17
N ALA A 460 -0.67 -34.78 14.30
CA ALA A 460 0.60 -35.03 13.64
C ALA A 460 1.55 -33.83 13.70
N LEU A 461 2.83 -34.12 13.96
CA LEU A 461 3.89 -33.23 13.49
C LEU A 461 4.25 -33.61 12.06
N LEU A 462 3.98 -32.71 11.16
CA LEU A 462 4.16 -32.87 9.74
C LEU A 462 5.36 -32.02 9.30
N GLY A 463 6.30 -32.56 8.53
CA GLY A 463 7.50 -31.83 8.11
C GLY A 463 8.49 -32.72 7.36
N ARG A 464 9.60 -32.14 6.89
CA ARG A 464 10.72 -32.94 6.40
C ARG A 464 11.66 -33.28 7.54
N ARG A 465 12.01 -34.56 7.63
CA ARG A 465 13.01 -35.05 8.57
C ARG A 465 14.41 -34.90 8.00
N ILE A 466 15.20 -33.99 8.56
CA ILE A 466 16.55 -33.61 8.07
C ILE A 466 17.46 -34.83 7.95
N SER A 467 17.40 -35.75 8.91
CA SER A 467 18.31 -36.91 8.98
C SER A 467 18.16 -37.92 7.83
N ASN A 468 17.01 -37.95 7.15
CA ASN A 468 16.76 -38.89 6.05
C ASN A 468 16.12 -38.24 4.80
N GLY A 469 15.87 -36.93 4.84
CA GLY A 469 15.26 -36.13 3.77
C GLY A 469 13.79 -36.42 3.48
N LYS A 470 13.14 -37.35 4.22
CA LYS A 470 11.75 -37.75 3.99
C LYS A 470 10.79 -36.71 4.55
N VAL A 471 9.76 -36.40 3.76
CA VAL A 471 8.54 -35.77 4.29
C VAL A 471 7.80 -36.81 5.12
N GLN A 472 7.39 -36.44 6.32
CA GLN A 472 6.76 -37.33 7.29
C GLN A 472 5.64 -36.63 8.06
N ALA A 473 4.58 -37.37 8.39
CA ALA A 473 3.61 -37.00 9.41
C ALA A 473 3.80 -37.95 10.60
N PHE A 474 4.32 -37.42 11.71
CA PHE A 474 4.58 -38.17 12.94
C PHE A 474 3.34 -38.10 13.84
N THR A 475 2.55 -39.17 13.89
CA THR A 475 1.25 -39.16 14.55
C THR A 475 1.33 -39.52 16.03
N LYS A 476 0.44 -38.88 16.79
CA LYS A 476 0.31 -38.91 18.25
C LYS A 476 -1.16 -39.03 18.62
N ARG A 477 -1.43 -39.77 19.70
CA ARG A 477 -2.76 -39.86 20.29
C ARG A 477 -3.19 -38.53 20.87
N GLY A 478 -4.48 -38.22 20.82
CA GLY A 478 -5.07 -37.15 21.63
C GLY A 478 -5.14 -37.48 23.13
N THR A 479 -5.42 -38.74 23.47
CA THR A 479 -5.66 -39.22 24.84
C THR A 479 -4.41 -39.56 25.65
N ASP A 480 -3.37 -40.09 24.99
CA ASP A 480 -2.10 -40.48 25.60
C ASP A 480 -0.92 -39.81 24.89
N GLN A 481 -0.32 -38.83 25.55
CA GLN A 481 0.79 -38.05 25.02
C GLN A 481 2.09 -38.88 24.87
N SER A 482 2.10 -40.12 25.38
CA SER A 482 3.19 -41.08 25.26
C SER A 482 3.00 -42.01 24.05
N GLY A 483 4.12 -42.39 23.41
CA GLY A 483 4.06 -43.27 22.23
C GLY A 483 3.78 -42.54 20.91
N THR A 484 3.68 -43.30 19.82
CA THR A 484 3.38 -42.81 18.47
C THR A 484 2.34 -43.73 17.86
N LEU A 485 1.34 -43.17 17.18
CA LEU A 485 0.36 -43.95 16.43
C LEU A 485 0.94 -44.49 15.13
N GLY A 486 1.98 -43.85 14.63
CA GLY A 486 2.61 -44.20 13.38
C GLY A 486 3.41 -43.06 12.79
N ILE A 487 4.03 -43.34 11.65
CA ILE A 487 4.67 -42.32 10.84
C ILE A 487 4.21 -42.53 9.41
N PHE A 488 3.43 -41.58 8.89
CA PHE A 488 3.24 -41.44 7.46
C PHE A 488 4.55 -40.94 6.87
N ALA A 489 5.04 -41.61 5.83
CA ALA A 489 6.32 -41.25 5.23
C ALA A 489 6.22 -41.30 3.72
N TRP A 490 6.72 -40.24 3.10
CA TRP A 490 6.87 -40.11 1.67
C TRP A 490 8.35 -40.23 1.27
N PRO A 491 8.66 -40.50 -0.01
CA PRO A 491 10.05 -40.61 -0.45
C PRO A 491 10.84 -39.30 -0.29
N SER A 492 12.14 -39.44 -0.07
CA SER A 492 13.04 -38.40 0.46
C SER A 492 13.48 -37.31 -0.50
N ASN A 493 12.95 -37.32 -1.71
CA ASN A 493 13.42 -36.52 -2.83
C ASN A 493 12.33 -35.63 -3.43
N PHE A 494 11.32 -35.34 -2.63
CA PHE A 494 10.40 -34.24 -2.91
C PHE A 494 11.12 -32.91 -2.66
N THR A 495 11.06 -31.99 -3.61
CA THR A 495 11.42 -30.57 -3.46
C THR A 495 10.15 -29.73 -3.66
N ASP A 496 10.11 -28.56 -3.03
CA ASP A 496 8.97 -27.63 -3.12
C ASP A 496 7.63 -28.35 -2.88
N PHE A 497 7.59 -29.11 -1.79
CA PHE A 497 6.43 -29.93 -1.49
C PHE A 497 5.39 -29.13 -0.71
N GLU A 498 4.14 -29.48 -0.91
CA GLU A 498 3.04 -29.01 -0.09
C GLU A 498 2.17 -30.19 0.36
N TYR A 499 1.37 -29.90 1.38
CA TYR A 499 0.38 -30.82 1.91
C TYR A 499 -0.95 -30.52 1.26
N VAL A 500 -1.61 -31.58 0.80
CA VAL A 500 -2.93 -31.46 0.17
C VAL A 500 -3.92 -32.12 1.11
N SER A 501 -4.84 -31.32 1.66
CA SER A 501 -5.95 -31.82 2.47
C SER A 501 -6.91 -32.56 1.57
N LEU A 502 -7.33 -33.76 1.98
CA LEU A 502 -8.29 -34.58 1.25
C LEU A 502 -9.50 -34.86 2.16
N PRO A 503 -10.74 -34.86 1.64
CA PRO A 503 -11.89 -35.38 2.38
C PRO A 503 -11.76 -36.91 2.52
N ASP A 504 -12.62 -37.54 3.34
CA ASP A 504 -12.73 -39.01 3.44
C ASP A 504 -13.19 -39.63 2.11
N LEU A 505 -12.22 -40.13 1.33
CA LEU A 505 -12.43 -40.74 0.01
C LEU A 505 -12.54 -42.28 0.08
N THR A 506 -12.22 -42.89 1.21
CA THR A 506 -12.32 -44.32 1.46
C THR A 506 -13.60 -44.71 2.22
N PHE A 507 -14.35 -43.71 2.69
CA PHE A 507 -15.59 -43.83 3.45
C PHE A 507 -15.42 -44.62 4.75
N ASP A 508 -14.25 -44.51 5.38
CA ASP A 508 -13.94 -45.16 6.66
C ASP A 508 -14.13 -44.25 7.88
N GLY A 509 -14.51 -42.99 7.65
CA GLY A 509 -14.72 -41.95 8.65
C GLY A 509 -13.49 -41.11 8.95
N VAL A 510 -12.39 -41.30 8.22
CA VAL A 510 -11.11 -40.61 8.45
C VAL A 510 -10.60 -39.98 7.16
N SER A 511 -10.30 -38.69 7.22
CA SER A 511 -9.73 -37.95 6.10
C SER A 511 -8.35 -38.47 5.67
N GLU A 512 -8.09 -38.47 4.37
CA GLU A 512 -6.84 -38.93 3.76
C GLU A 512 -5.72 -37.88 3.84
N ILE A 513 -4.47 -38.35 3.70
CA ILE A 513 -3.30 -37.49 3.77
C ILE A 513 -2.49 -37.58 2.48
N ALA A 514 -2.24 -36.44 1.84
CA ALA A 514 -1.42 -36.36 0.64
C ALA A 514 -0.26 -35.37 0.74
N VAL A 515 0.82 -35.71 0.05
CA VAL A 515 1.96 -34.82 -0.21
C VAL A 515 2.16 -34.72 -1.70
N ALA A 516 2.28 -33.50 -2.20
CA ALA A 516 2.55 -33.20 -3.59
C ALA A 516 3.82 -32.35 -3.74
N GLY A 517 4.51 -32.45 -4.88
CA GLY A 517 5.72 -31.67 -5.15
C GLY A 517 6.59 -32.26 -6.26
N LEU A 518 7.73 -31.64 -6.54
CA LEU A 518 8.66 -32.11 -7.56
C LEU A 518 9.48 -33.30 -7.05
N ARG A 519 9.44 -34.43 -7.75
CA ARG A 519 10.31 -35.58 -7.45
C ARG A 519 11.62 -35.51 -8.20
N GLY A 520 12.72 -35.30 -7.47
CA GLY A 520 14.06 -35.26 -8.04
C GLY A 520 14.51 -36.56 -8.74
N SER A 521 13.99 -37.74 -8.36
CA SER A 521 14.38 -39.01 -9.01
C SER A 521 13.73 -39.22 -10.37
N THR A 522 12.52 -38.69 -10.56
CA THR A 522 11.74 -38.85 -11.79
C THR A 522 11.80 -37.59 -12.67
N GLY A 523 12.20 -36.45 -12.11
CA GLY A 523 12.10 -35.15 -12.78
C GLY A 523 10.65 -34.81 -13.13
N ARG A 524 9.71 -35.17 -12.24
CA ARG A 524 8.26 -35.02 -12.46
C ARG A 524 7.58 -34.57 -11.19
N TYR A 525 6.58 -33.71 -11.31
CA TYR A 525 5.66 -33.44 -10.21
C TYR A 525 4.86 -34.70 -9.88
N GLN A 526 4.67 -34.97 -8.59
CA GLN A 526 3.86 -36.09 -8.12
C GLN A 526 3.06 -35.71 -6.89
N LEU A 527 1.83 -36.20 -6.83
CA LEU A 527 1.01 -36.27 -5.62
C LEU A 527 0.94 -37.73 -5.19
N ILE A 528 1.16 -37.99 -3.90
CA ILE A 528 0.97 -39.31 -3.30
C ILE A 528 0.01 -39.21 -2.12
N ALA A 529 -1.18 -39.76 -2.32
CA ALA A 529 -2.21 -39.88 -1.29
C ALA A 529 -2.09 -41.22 -0.55
N LYS A 530 -2.26 -41.17 0.76
CA LYS A 530 -2.30 -42.33 1.65
C LYS A 530 -3.63 -42.34 2.39
N ASP A 531 -4.08 -43.54 2.69
CA ASP A 531 -5.22 -43.82 3.53
C ASP A 531 -4.97 -43.28 4.95
N GLY A 532 -5.95 -42.55 5.50
CA GLY A 532 -5.84 -41.90 6.81
C GLY A 532 -5.72 -42.88 7.97
N THR A 533 -6.28 -44.10 7.86
CA THR A 533 -6.21 -45.15 8.88
C THR A 533 -5.07 -46.13 8.62
N ASP A 534 -4.70 -46.38 7.35
CA ASP A 534 -3.55 -47.21 6.98
C ASP A 534 -2.42 -46.44 6.30
N ARG A 535 -1.48 -45.95 7.12
CA ARG A 535 -0.23 -45.30 6.68
C ARG A 535 0.62 -46.06 5.65
N SER A 536 0.45 -47.38 5.53
CA SER A 536 1.17 -48.22 4.58
C SER A 536 0.47 -48.31 3.22
N GLN A 537 -0.84 -48.09 3.19
CA GLN A 537 -1.65 -48.06 1.98
C GLN A 537 -1.45 -46.73 1.24
N ILE A 538 -1.03 -46.85 -0.01
CA ILE A 538 -1.02 -45.73 -0.96
C ILE A 538 -2.30 -45.88 -1.76
N LEU A 539 -3.16 -44.86 -1.72
CA LEU A 539 -4.39 -44.84 -2.49
C LEU A 539 -4.06 -44.47 -3.94
N TRP A 540 -3.39 -43.33 -4.14
CA TRP A 540 -3.11 -42.80 -5.47
C TRP A 540 -1.71 -42.23 -5.60
N VAL A 541 -1.16 -42.35 -6.81
CA VAL A 541 0.08 -41.71 -7.24
C VAL A 541 -0.19 -41.03 -8.58
N ILE A 542 -0.39 -39.72 -8.53
CA ILE A 542 -0.71 -38.90 -9.69
C ILE A 542 0.56 -38.13 -10.08
N GLY A 543 0.83 -37.99 -11.38
CA GLY A 543 2.09 -37.37 -11.81
C GLY A 543 2.00 -36.55 -13.08
N TRP A 544 2.58 -35.36 -13.03
CA TRP A 544 2.60 -34.40 -14.12
C TRP A 544 4.01 -34.24 -14.71
N PRO A 545 4.15 -33.69 -15.93
CA PRO A 545 5.45 -33.30 -16.48
C PRO A 545 6.08 -32.16 -15.66
N ASN A 546 7.41 -32.05 -15.66
CA ASN A 546 8.14 -30.92 -15.05
C ASN A 546 8.43 -29.85 -16.12
N ASN A 547 7.40 -29.13 -16.54
CA ASN A 547 7.45 -28.09 -17.56
C ASN A 547 6.82 -26.76 -17.10
N MET A 548 6.48 -26.66 -15.81
CA MET A 548 5.92 -25.46 -15.19
C MET A 548 6.72 -25.09 -13.94
N SER A 549 6.75 -23.80 -13.60
CA SER A 549 7.24 -23.25 -12.32
C SER A 549 6.07 -22.81 -11.45
N GLU A 550 6.36 -22.36 -10.22
CA GLU A 550 5.34 -21.82 -9.30
C GLU A 550 4.15 -22.76 -9.11
N VAL A 551 4.44 -24.05 -8.91
CA VAL A 551 3.42 -25.08 -8.94
C VAL A 551 2.65 -25.15 -7.61
N SER A 552 1.34 -25.37 -7.70
CA SER A 552 0.47 -25.82 -6.59
C SER A 552 -0.50 -26.91 -7.05
N PHE A 553 -1.11 -27.60 -6.09
CA PHE A 553 -1.96 -28.75 -6.27
C PHE A 553 -3.27 -28.55 -5.52
N ARG A 554 -4.39 -28.92 -6.16
CA ARG A 554 -5.73 -28.83 -5.57
C ARG A 554 -6.50 -30.11 -5.84
N PHE A 555 -7.22 -30.58 -4.83
CA PHE A 555 -8.29 -31.57 -5.00
C PHE A 555 -9.50 -30.85 -5.59
N LEU A 556 -10.09 -31.38 -6.66
CA LEU A 556 -11.21 -30.74 -7.34
C LEU A 556 -12.55 -31.47 -7.16
N GLY A 557 -12.54 -32.67 -6.58
CA GLY A 557 -13.69 -33.57 -6.68
C GLY A 557 -13.81 -34.18 -8.09
N ASP A 558 -14.94 -34.78 -8.41
CA ASP A 558 -15.29 -35.24 -9.76
C ASP A 558 -15.75 -34.06 -10.63
N ILE A 559 -14.86 -33.52 -11.48
CA ILE A 559 -15.18 -32.33 -12.30
C ILE A 559 -15.77 -32.67 -13.65
N ASP A 560 -15.62 -33.90 -14.14
CA ASP A 560 -16.11 -34.34 -15.46
C ASP A 560 -17.33 -35.29 -15.38
N GLY A 561 -17.79 -35.57 -14.16
CA GLY A 561 -19.01 -36.31 -13.86
C GLY A 561 -18.89 -37.82 -14.08
N ASP A 562 -17.66 -38.36 -14.11
CA ASP A 562 -17.40 -39.78 -14.35
C ASP A 562 -17.35 -40.64 -13.07
N MET A 563 -17.60 -40.02 -11.90
CA MET A 563 -17.50 -40.60 -10.55
C MET A 563 -16.07 -40.98 -10.15
N VAL A 564 -15.06 -40.35 -10.77
CA VAL A 564 -13.65 -40.50 -10.43
C VAL A 564 -13.10 -39.14 -10.03
N GLU A 565 -12.55 -39.08 -8.82
CA GLU A 565 -12.04 -37.82 -8.27
C GLU A 565 -10.84 -37.25 -9.06
N ASP A 566 -10.78 -35.92 -9.13
CA ASP A 566 -9.82 -35.16 -9.90
C ASP A 566 -8.90 -34.27 -9.07
N PHE A 567 -7.71 -34.05 -9.63
CA PHE A 567 -6.67 -33.20 -9.07
C PHE A 567 -6.11 -32.24 -10.12
N ALA A 568 -6.02 -30.97 -9.75
CA ALA A 568 -5.32 -29.96 -10.53
C ALA A 568 -3.87 -29.80 -10.09
N MET A 569 -3.00 -29.58 -11.08
CA MET A 569 -1.72 -28.92 -10.91
C MET A 569 -1.79 -27.55 -11.60
N ILE A 570 -1.68 -26.47 -10.82
CA ILE A 570 -1.65 -25.09 -11.31
C ILE A 570 -0.19 -24.64 -11.36
N GLY A 571 0.24 -23.96 -12.42
CA GLY A 571 1.60 -23.42 -12.50
C GLY A 571 1.83 -22.54 -13.71
N LEU A 572 3.00 -21.90 -13.74
CA LEU A 572 3.45 -21.03 -14.82
C LEU A 572 4.21 -21.84 -15.87
N SER A 573 3.75 -21.85 -17.12
CA SER A 573 4.41 -22.56 -18.21
C SER A 573 5.62 -21.79 -18.75
N SER A 574 6.44 -22.45 -19.58
CA SER A 574 7.61 -21.83 -20.20
C SER A 574 7.29 -20.66 -21.13
N ASP A 575 6.03 -20.57 -21.59
CA ASP A 575 5.53 -19.49 -22.44
C ASP A 575 4.92 -18.35 -21.61
N LEU A 576 5.17 -18.34 -20.29
CA LEU A 576 4.70 -17.37 -19.31
C LEU A 576 3.18 -17.31 -19.16
N ASN A 577 2.47 -18.41 -19.45
CA ASN A 577 1.04 -18.53 -19.18
C ASN A 577 0.80 -19.37 -17.94
N TYR A 578 -0.11 -18.95 -17.07
CA TYR A 578 -0.60 -19.83 -16.03
C TYR A 578 -1.54 -20.88 -16.63
N GLU A 579 -1.39 -22.12 -16.17
CA GLU A 579 -2.14 -23.27 -16.66
C GLU A 579 -2.63 -24.14 -15.51
N ILE A 580 -3.86 -24.62 -15.63
CA ILE A 580 -4.46 -25.63 -14.76
C ILE A 580 -4.45 -26.95 -15.51
N ASN A 581 -3.68 -27.92 -15.01
CA ASN A 581 -3.52 -29.24 -15.60
C ASN A 581 -4.21 -30.30 -14.73
N VAL A 582 -5.35 -30.82 -15.17
CA VAL A 582 -6.19 -31.74 -14.39
C VAL A 582 -5.94 -33.19 -14.77
N ARG A 583 -5.82 -34.04 -13.75
CA ARG A 583 -5.73 -35.49 -13.86
C ARG A 583 -6.62 -36.15 -12.81
N ASN A 584 -7.25 -37.25 -13.18
CA ASN A 584 -8.01 -38.06 -12.24
C ASN A 584 -7.10 -38.91 -11.35
N VAL A 585 -7.67 -39.51 -10.31
CA VAL A 585 -6.97 -40.41 -9.38
C VAL A 585 -6.35 -41.64 -10.05
N LEU A 586 -6.80 -42.02 -11.25
CA LEU A 586 -6.21 -43.07 -12.08
C LEU A 586 -5.01 -42.58 -12.92
N ASN A 587 -4.58 -41.33 -12.70
CA ASN A 587 -3.48 -40.65 -13.38
C ASN A 587 -3.70 -40.49 -14.89
N GLN A 588 -4.97 -40.43 -15.32
CA GLN A 588 -5.36 -40.12 -16.68
C GLN A 588 -5.56 -38.60 -16.82
N PRO A 589 -5.16 -37.99 -17.95
CA PRO A 589 -5.46 -36.58 -18.20
C PRO A 589 -6.96 -36.39 -18.38
N VAL A 590 -7.52 -35.41 -17.69
CA VAL A 590 -8.92 -34.99 -17.83
C VAL A 590 -8.99 -33.79 -18.75
N THR A 591 -8.39 -32.68 -18.32
CA THR A 591 -8.38 -31.42 -19.09
C THR A 591 -7.17 -30.56 -18.76
N SER A 592 -6.93 -29.54 -19.59
CA SER A 592 -5.90 -28.53 -19.39
C SER A 592 -6.42 -27.18 -19.87
N VAL A 593 -6.39 -26.18 -18.99
CA VAL A 593 -6.92 -24.85 -19.24
C VAL A 593 -5.79 -23.83 -19.04
N SER A 594 -5.61 -22.94 -20.02
CA SER A 594 -4.74 -21.76 -19.84
C SER A 594 -5.58 -20.59 -19.36
N ILE A 595 -5.12 -19.96 -18.28
CA ILE A 595 -5.72 -18.74 -17.70
C ILE A 595 -4.92 -17.48 -18.08
N GLY A 596 -4.09 -17.60 -19.12
CA GLY A 596 -3.33 -16.49 -19.71
C GLY A 596 -2.10 -16.05 -18.91
N PRO A 597 -1.36 -15.06 -19.45
CA PRO A 597 -0.11 -14.58 -18.88
C PRO A 597 -0.28 -13.36 -17.97
N ASP A 598 -1.49 -12.78 -17.94
CA ASP A 598 -1.77 -11.51 -17.29
C ASP A 598 -2.13 -11.72 -15.81
N TRP A 599 -1.11 -12.11 -15.05
CA TRP A 599 -1.14 -12.29 -13.59
C TRP A 599 0.21 -11.79 -13.05
N ALA A 600 0.18 -10.92 -12.04
CA ALA A 600 1.40 -10.39 -11.40
C ALA A 600 2.16 -11.47 -10.62
N ALA A 601 1.42 -12.40 -10.00
CA ALA A 601 1.97 -13.53 -9.26
C ALA A 601 1.10 -14.78 -9.47
N LYS A 602 1.54 -15.92 -8.92
CA LYS A 602 0.76 -17.16 -8.96
C LYS A 602 -0.66 -16.92 -8.42
N PRO A 603 -1.70 -17.13 -9.24
CA PRO A 603 -3.06 -16.88 -8.79
C PRO A 603 -3.49 -17.89 -7.72
N SER A 604 -4.35 -17.42 -6.84
CA SER A 604 -5.07 -18.25 -5.88
C SER A 604 -6.21 -18.98 -6.55
N VAL A 605 -6.51 -20.16 -6.03
CA VAL A 605 -7.51 -21.06 -6.59
C VAL A 605 -8.41 -21.56 -5.49
N LEU A 606 -9.70 -21.24 -5.62
CA LEU A 606 -10.78 -21.70 -4.79
C LEU A 606 -11.54 -22.80 -5.53
N THR A 607 -11.83 -23.89 -4.82
CA THR A 607 -12.51 -25.08 -5.33
C THR A 607 -13.86 -25.22 -4.63
N GLY A 608 -14.92 -25.53 -5.36
CA GLY A 608 -16.28 -25.71 -4.84
C GLY A 608 -17.04 -26.80 -5.59
N THR A 609 -18.19 -27.24 -5.06
CA THR A 609 -18.93 -28.40 -5.58
C THR A 609 -19.62 -28.15 -6.92
N ASP A 610 -20.19 -26.96 -7.10
CA ASP A 610 -20.86 -26.50 -8.34
C ASP A 610 -21.35 -25.07 -8.08
N PHE A 611 -20.62 -24.07 -8.59
CA PHE A 611 -20.97 -22.66 -8.47
C PHE A 611 -21.99 -22.20 -9.52
N THR A 612 -22.23 -23.00 -10.56
CA THR A 612 -23.12 -22.65 -11.69
C THR A 612 -24.47 -23.36 -11.65
N GLY A 613 -24.62 -24.36 -10.78
CA GLY A 613 -25.79 -25.22 -10.71
C GLY A 613 -25.92 -26.16 -11.92
N ASP A 614 -24.85 -26.35 -12.71
CA ASP A 614 -24.87 -27.18 -13.92
C ASP A 614 -24.52 -28.66 -13.69
N GLY A 615 -24.17 -29.00 -12.45
CA GLY A 615 -23.80 -30.34 -12.01
C GLY A 615 -22.30 -30.66 -12.13
N ASN A 616 -21.47 -29.74 -12.62
CA ASN A 616 -20.02 -29.91 -12.68
C ASN A 616 -19.34 -28.97 -11.69
N ALA A 617 -18.24 -29.44 -11.08
CA ALA A 617 -17.43 -28.60 -10.22
C ALA A 617 -16.67 -27.54 -11.04
N ASN A 618 -16.71 -26.28 -10.58
CA ASN A 618 -15.99 -25.18 -11.19
C ASN A 618 -14.81 -24.77 -10.31
N VAL A 619 -13.87 -24.06 -10.93
CA VAL A 619 -12.71 -23.51 -10.23
C VAL A 619 -12.73 -22.00 -10.35
N PHE A 620 -12.70 -21.32 -9.20
CA PHE A 620 -12.60 -19.87 -9.16
C PHE A 620 -11.15 -19.46 -8.95
N VAL A 621 -10.60 -18.69 -9.88
CA VAL A 621 -9.21 -18.24 -9.89
C VAL A 621 -9.19 -16.75 -9.60
N PHE A 622 -8.32 -16.30 -8.70
CA PHE A 622 -8.24 -14.91 -8.31
C PHE A 622 -6.82 -14.46 -7.95
N GLY A 623 -6.57 -13.15 -8.02
CA GLY A 623 -5.28 -12.54 -7.74
C GLY A 623 -5.20 -11.15 -8.36
N GLU A 624 -4.00 -10.75 -8.77
CA GLU A 624 -3.74 -9.47 -9.44
C GLU A 624 -3.30 -9.71 -10.87
N ASN A 625 -3.77 -8.88 -11.79
CA ASN A 625 -3.18 -8.76 -13.12
C ASN A 625 -1.85 -8.02 -13.05
N LYS A 626 -1.13 -7.92 -14.17
CA LYS A 626 0.19 -7.24 -14.20
C LYS A 626 0.13 -5.73 -13.96
N LEU A 627 -1.05 -5.13 -13.95
CA LEU A 627 -1.23 -3.72 -13.66
C LEU A 627 -1.57 -3.49 -12.17
N GLY A 628 -1.51 -4.53 -11.33
CA GLY A 628 -1.90 -4.49 -9.93
C GLY A 628 -3.41 -4.51 -9.70
N GLU A 629 -4.22 -4.68 -10.75
CA GLU A 629 -5.67 -4.71 -10.63
C GLU A 629 -6.14 -6.10 -10.18
N SER A 630 -7.12 -6.11 -9.28
CA SER A 630 -7.83 -7.32 -8.90
C SER A 630 -8.43 -8.03 -10.12
N LYS A 631 -8.11 -9.31 -10.25
CA LYS A 631 -8.53 -10.15 -11.37
C LYS A 631 -9.14 -11.45 -10.86
N PHE A 632 -10.25 -11.84 -11.49
CA PHE A 632 -10.99 -13.06 -11.17
C PHE A 632 -11.46 -13.75 -12.44
N GLU A 633 -11.42 -15.07 -12.44
CA GLU A 633 -11.91 -15.89 -13.55
C GLU A 633 -12.59 -17.14 -12.99
N LEU A 634 -13.84 -17.38 -13.39
CA LEU A 634 -14.52 -18.66 -13.18
C LEU A 634 -14.17 -19.61 -14.34
N ILE A 635 -13.56 -20.74 -14.00
CA ILE A 635 -13.17 -21.78 -14.95
C ILE A 635 -14.19 -22.91 -14.89
N ASN A 636 -14.90 -23.09 -16.00
CA ASN A 636 -15.82 -24.20 -16.22
C ASN A 636 -15.09 -25.31 -16.98
N PHE A 637 -15.24 -26.56 -16.53
CA PHE A 637 -14.59 -27.72 -17.12
C PHE A 637 -15.50 -28.51 -18.07
#